data_AF-A0AAD8P765-F1
#
_entry.id   AF-A0AAD8P765-F1
#
_cell.length_a   1.000
_cell.length_b   1.000
_cell.length_c   1.000
_cell.angle_alpha   90.00
_cell.angle_beta   90.00
_cell.angle_gamma   90.00
#
_symmetry.space_group_name_H-M   'P 1'
#
loop_
_entity.id
_entity.type
_entity.pdbx_description
1 polymer ?
#
loop_
_entity_poly.entity_id
_entity_poly.type
_entity_poly.pdbx_seq_one_letter_code
_entity_poly.pdbx_strand_id
1 'polypeptide(L)'
;MSVRMMRNYYIFLVTIQSCLILVTYSNSLVTTLPGYPGDLPFKLETGYVGIGENECIQLFYYFVESMKNPTEDPLLFHIAGGPGASILIPFFLEIGPLNINWENGIDNLTLSLNPNAWTQMANVIFVDIPVGTGFSYSETEEGWISSDTVLTTQAIEFIRKFLRDHSKFMKNPLYISGISYVGIIVPKVTLELYEGNKRGDQPTVNIQGYILNSPLTDKFIDFNSRLEYAHRMALVSDEIYQSAIDSCHGNYVDINHANSLCSNSLQSYQECIRYINFENILEPFCDDNDPMLDCVQRDDNKAITKWANTKVVQQALNIREGKIVKMDVINETLHYRQGKNDTLYYSYDIFSSFSYHKKLSGMNCRALIVSGDHDLNFPYVGVVQWITSLNLEVEVPWKPFYVDGQVGGYKTKYAQNNYSLTFATVKGAGHLVPHDKPKESLFMREHPKFLTNPLYISGMSYVGIIVPKVTLELYEGNKGEDQPTLNIQGYILNSPLTNKFVDFNSRFEYAHRMALISDDVYQLAKDSCHGKYVDINPNNSICSKSLQTYQESDDTKAINKWANTKVVQQALNIRQGKIVNLDVINETLHHYQGKNDTSCYSYDIFSSFSYHKKLSSMRCQALIVSGDHDFIFPYVGVEKWIASLNIGVEVAWKPFYVDGQVGGYVTKYAQNNYSLTFATVKGAGHLVPHYKPKESLVLTQGWFSSQTYSSDHT
;
A
#
# COMPACT_ATOMS: atom_id res chain seq x y z
N MET A 1 -3.01 76.60 67.94
CA MET A 1 -3.50 75.20 67.94
C MET A 1 -3.90 74.85 66.52
N SER A 2 -3.10 74.06 65.82
CA SER A 2 -3.51 73.47 64.54
C SER A 2 -2.96 72.06 64.45
N VAL A 3 -3.84 71.15 64.05
CA VAL A 3 -3.83 69.71 64.28
C VAL A 3 -2.95 69.01 63.24
N ARG A 4 -2.13 68.06 63.70
CA ARG A 4 -1.38 67.09 62.89
C ARG A 4 -2.35 66.19 62.13
N MET A 5 -2.22 66.11 60.81
CA MET A 5 -2.83 65.06 59.99
C MET A 5 -1.72 64.13 59.50
N MET A 6 -1.69 62.90 60.01
CA MET A 6 -0.78 61.84 59.56
C MET A 6 -1.26 61.29 58.22
N ARG A 7 -0.36 61.21 57.24
CA ARG A 7 -0.62 60.61 55.92
C ARG A 7 0.14 59.29 55.85
N ASN A 8 -0.60 58.18 55.96
CA ASN A 8 -0.07 56.83 55.78
C ASN A 8 0.24 56.58 54.30
N TYR A 9 1.46 56.15 54.00
CA TYR A 9 1.84 55.61 52.69
C TYR A 9 1.83 54.08 52.78
N TYR A 10 0.94 53.41 52.05
CA TYR A 10 0.99 51.97 51.84
C TYR A 10 1.94 51.69 50.67
N ILE A 11 3.04 50.98 50.95
CA ILE A 11 3.96 50.45 49.93
C ILE A 11 3.38 49.10 49.47
N PHE A 12 2.90 49.03 48.23
CA PHE A 12 2.53 47.77 47.58
C PHE A 12 3.79 47.11 47.02
N LEU A 13 4.27 46.05 47.67
CA LEU A 13 5.31 45.16 47.15
C LEU A 13 4.66 44.22 46.13
N VAL A 14 4.89 44.47 44.84
CA VAL A 14 4.54 43.55 43.76
C VAL A 14 5.66 42.52 43.66
N THR A 15 5.45 41.33 44.22
CA THR A 15 6.28 40.16 43.94
C THR A 15 5.97 39.68 42.52
N ILE A 16 6.87 39.96 41.58
CA ILE A 16 6.86 39.34 40.26
C ILE A 16 7.31 37.89 40.46
N GLN A 17 6.34 37.00 40.66
CA GLN A 17 6.57 35.57 40.57
C GLN A 17 6.73 35.26 39.08
N SER A 18 7.98 35.15 38.63
CA SER A 18 8.33 34.60 37.34
C SER A 18 7.88 33.14 37.30
N CYS A 19 6.62 32.93 36.90
CA CYS A 19 6.09 31.64 36.55
C CYS A 19 6.83 31.21 35.28
N LEU A 20 7.89 30.42 35.44
CA LEU A 20 8.40 29.59 34.38
C LEU A 20 7.28 28.62 34.03
N ILE A 21 6.46 28.99 33.04
CA ILE A 21 5.58 28.04 32.35
C ILE A 21 6.55 27.09 31.63
N LEU A 22 6.86 25.97 32.28
CA LEU A 22 7.31 24.79 31.56
C LEU A 22 6.20 24.48 30.57
N VAL A 23 6.42 24.80 29.30
CA VAL A 23 5.62 24.26 28.20
C VAL A 23 5.89 22.75 28.20
N THR A 24 5.08 22.00 28.95
CA THR A 24 5.07 20.54 28.83
C THR A 24 4.45 20.23 27.48
N TYR A 25 5.28 19.82 26.52
CA TYR A 25 4.76 19.36 25.23
C TYR A 25 3.82 18.18 25.47
N SER A 26 2.57 18.28 24.98
CA SER A 26 1.55 17.23 25.14
C SER A 26 1.80 16.00 24.25
N ASN A 27 2.87 16.06 23.44
CA ASN A 27 3.30 15.01 22.54
C ASN A 27 4.83 14.81 22.62
N SER A 28 5.27 13.62 22.21
CA SER A 28 6.67 13.21 22.22
C SER A 28 6.96 12.39 20.98
N LEU A 29 8.12 12.65 20.35
CA LEU A 29 8.63 11.80 19.29
C LEU A 29 9.30 10.57 19.91
N VAL A 30 8.84 9.39 19.52
CA VAL A 30 9.41 8.11 19.95
C VAL A 30 10.41 7.67 18.89
N THR A 31 11.70 7.68 19.24
CA THR A 31 12.78 7.24 18.34
C THR A 31 13.16 5.78 18.53
N THR A 32 12.89 5.20 19.69
CA THR A 32 13.17 3.79 20.01
C THR A 32 12.02 3.19 20.80
N LEU A 33 11.77 1.89 20.63
CA LEU A 33 10.82 1.12 21.43
C LEU A 33 11.49 -0.14 21.97
N PRO A 34 11.29 -0.50 23.25
CA PRO A 34 11.77 -1.76 23.78
C PRO A 34 11.26 -2.96 22.96
N GLY A 35 12.19 -3.83 22.59
CA GLY A 35 11.94 -4.99 21.73
C GLY A 35 12.27 -4.77 20.25
N TYR A 36 12.37 -3.52 19.77
CA TYR A 36 12.84 -3.22 18.41
C TYR A 36 14.36 -2.99 18.38
N PRO A 37 15.10 -3.54 17.40
CA PRO A 37 16.54 -3.33 17.31
C PRO A 37 16.88 -1.94 16.75
N GLY A 38 17.25 -1.01 17.63
CA GLY A 38 17.73 0.33 17.25
C GLY A 38 16.63 1.36 17.07
N ASP A 39 16.90 2.38 16.25
CA ASP A 39 15.96 3.47 15.99
C ASP A 39 14.82 3.01 15.07
N LEU A 40 13.62 3.51 15.33
CA LEU A 40 12.45 3.26 14.49
C LEU A 40 12.68 3.88 13.10
N PRO A 41 12.46 3.12 12.01
CA PRO A 41 12.67 3.63 10.64
C PRO A 41 11.48 4.45 10.12
N PHE A 42 10.55 4.83 11.01
CA PHE A 42 9.38 5.64 10.73
C PHE A 42 9.15 6.61 11.87
N LYS A 43 8.41 7.68 11.60
CA LYS A 43 8.12 8.70 12.59
C LYS A 43 6.90 8.28 13.41
N LEU A 44 7.13 7.95 14.68
CA LEU A 44 6.11 7.68 15.69
C LEU A 44 6.05 8.84 16.69
N GLU A 45 4.89 9.47 16.79
CA GLU A 45 4.58 10.45 17.82
C GLU A 45 3.55 9.86 18.78
N THR A 46 3.72 10.08 20.08
CA THR A 46 2.74 9.70 21.10
C THR A 46 2.36 10.90 21.95
N GLY A 47 1.17 10.91 22.51
CA GLY A 47 0.75 12.03 23.34
C GLY A 47 -0.66 11.91 23.88
N TYR A 48 -1.08 12.95 24.58
CA TYR A 48 -2.43 13.09 25.11
C TYR A 48 -3.14 14.28 24.46
N VAL A 49 -4.41 14.09 24.12
CA VAL A 49 -5.33 15.17 23.77
C VAL A 49 -6.37 15.27 24.88
N GLY A 50 -6.41 16.43 25.53
CA GLY A 50 -7.43 16.75 26.53
C GLY A 50 -8.76 17.09 25.86
N ILE A 51 -9.87 16.54 26.34
CA ILE A 51 -11.22 16.77 25.79
C ILE A 51 -12.26 16.91 26.91
N GLY A 52 -13.46 17.37 26.55
CA GLY A 52 -14.54 17.61 27.51
C GLY A 52 -14.34 18.88 28.35
N GLU A 53 -15.20 19.06 29.36
CA GLU A 53 -15.14 20.23 30.23
C GLU A 53 -13.82 20.29 30.99
N ASN A 54 -13.16 21.46 30.95
CA ASN A 54 -11.84 21.68 31.56
C ASN A 54 -10.75 20.69 31.11
N GLU A 55 -10.95 20.00 30.00
CA GLU A 55 -10.04 18.97 29.48
C GLU A 55 -9.78 17.84 30.49
N CYS A 56 -10.76 17.48 31.32
CA CYS A 56 -10.59 16.46 32.35
C CYS A 56 -10.37 15.04 31.79
N ILE A 57 -10.81 14.77 30.54
CA ILE A 57 -10.58 13.50 29.85
C ILE A 57 -9.33 13.63 29.00
N GLN A 58 -8.39 12.69 29.17
CA GLN A 58 -7.10 12.68 28.50
C GLN A 58 -7.01 11.43 27.62
N LEU A 59 -7.17 11.60 26.31
CA LEU A 59 -7.10 10.50 25.34
C LEU A 59 -5.67 10.33 24.83
N PHE A 60 -5.13 9.12 25.00
CA PHE A 60 -3.79 8.75 24.54
C PHE A 60 -3.81 8.28 23.08
N TYR A 61 -2.80 8.68 22.30
CA TYR A 61 -2.67 8.29 20.91
C TYR A 61 -1.24 7.90 20.53
N TYR A 62 -1.17 7.13 19.45
CA TYR A 62 0.02 6.81 18.67
C TYR A 62 -0.22 7.31 17.24
N PHE A 63 0.60 8.24 16.77
CA PHE A 63 0.51 8.80 15.44
C PHE A 63 1.73 8.40 14.61
N VAL A 64 1.49 7.68 13.52
CA VAL A 64 2.54 7.24 12.60
C VAL A 64 2.38 7.99 11.29
N GLU A 65 3.38 8.79 10.91
CA GLU A 65 3.39 9.44 9.60
C GLU A 65 3.57 8.41 8.48
N SER A 66 3.00 8.70 7.30
CA SER A 66 3.14 7.81 6.15
C SER A 66 4.63 7.56 5.83
N MET A 67 5.02 6.30 5.67
CA MET A 67 6.39 5.95 5.28
C MET A 67 6.71 6.31 3.81
N LYS A 68 5.73 6.83 3.06
CA LYS A 68 5.88 7.26 1.66
C LYS A 68 5.88 8.79 1.52
N ASN A 69 4.71 9.45 1.55
CA ASN A 69 4.62 10.91 1.50
C ASN A 69 3.62 11.44 2.53
N PRO A 70 4.04 11.73 3.77
CA PRO A 70 3.16 12.22 4.83
C PRO A 70 2.31 13.43 4.45
N THR A 71 2.82 14.32 3.60
CA THR A 71 2.13 15.57 3.25
C THR A 71 1.02 15.40 2.21
N GLU A 72 1.02 14.31 1.45
CA GLU A 72 0.04 14.05 0.38
C GLU A 72 -0.82 12.82 0.67
N ASP A 73 -0.28 11.84 1.38
CA ASP A 73 -0.98 10.60 1.68
C ASP A 73 -2.14 10.84 2.66
N PRO A 74 -3.23 10.05 2.56
CA PRO A 74 -4.40 10.22 3.43
C PRO A 74 -4.06 10.22 4.93
N LEU A 75 -4.93 10.86 5.71
CA LEU A 75 -4.97 10.75 7.15
C LEU A 75 -6.06 9.74 7.52
N LEU A 76 -5.70 8.71 8.27
CA LEU A 76 -6.60 7.67 8.74
C LEU A 76 -6.73 7.77 10.25
N PHE A 77 -7.94 8.08 10.73
CA PHE A 77 -8.26 7.99 12.15
C PHE A 77 -8.84 6.62 12.43
N HIS A 78 -8.10 5.76 13.16
CA HIS A 78 -8.46 4.37 13.37
C HIS A 78 -8.88 4.09 14.81
N ILE A 79 -9.99 3.36 14.97
CA ILE A 79 -10.61 3.04 16.26
C ILE A 79 -10.68 1.51 16.41
N ALA A 80 -10.19 0.99 17.53
CA ALA A 80 -10.33 -0.43 17.88
C ALA A 80 -11.77 -0.77 18.31
N GLY A 81 -12.10 -2.06 18.27
CA GLY A 81 -13.41 -2.59 18.64
C GLY A 81 -13.66 -2.67 20.16
N GLY A 82 -14.47 -3.66 20.55
CA GLY A 82 -14.79 -3.97 21.94
C GLY A 82 -16.25 -3.64 22.32
N PRO A 83 -16.61 -2.38 22.63
CA PRO A 83 -15.74 -1.21 22.80
C PRO A 83 -14.79 -1.38 23.99
N GLY A 84 -13.78 -0.51 24.13
CA GLY A 84 -12.80 -0.62 25.22
C GLY A 84 -11.62 -1.56 24.94
N ALA A 85 -11.45 -2.03 23.70
CA ALA A 85 -10.21 -2.67 23.27
C ALA A 85 -9.16 -1.59 22.94
N SER A 86 -7.93 -1.78 23.39
CA SER A 86 -6.84 -0.85 23.14
C SER A 86 -6.47 -0.84 21.66
N ILE A 87 -6.11 0.34 21.17
CA ILE A 87 -5.61 0.52 19.82
C ILE A 87 -4.28 -0.18 19.55
N LEU A 88 -3.61 -0.68 20.60
CA LEU A 88 -2.43 -1.52 20.44
C LEU A 88 -2.72 -2.85 19.73
N ILE A 89 -3.96 -3.35 19.75
CA ILE A 89 -4.37 -4.54 18.97
C ILE A 89 -4.17 -4.25 17.47
N PRO A 90 -4.86 -3.28 16.85
CA PRO A 90 -4.64 -3.00 15.43
C PRO A 90 -3.26 -2.42 15.13
N PHE A 91 -2.57 -1.82 16.12
CA PHE A 91 -1.19 -1.36 15.95
C PHE A 91 -0.20 -2.52 15.75
N PHE A 92 -0.32 -3.60 16.53
CA PHE A 92 0.63 -4.72 16.48
C PHE A 92 0.19 -5.90 15.64
N LEU A 93 -1.12 -6.13 15.50
CA LEU A 93 -1.65 -7.35 14.88
C LEU A 93 -2.27 -7.09 13.50
N GLU A 94 -2.66 -5.84 13.20
CA GLU A 94 -3.41 -5.55 11.98
C GLU A 94 -2.66 -4.59 11.04
N ILE A 95 -2.84 -3.29 11.24
CA ILE A 95 -2.53 -2.27 10.23
C ILE A 95 -1.30 -1.41 10.59
N GLY A 96 -0.79 -1.52 11.82
CA GLY A 96 0.34 -0.72 12.28
C GLY A 96 1.70 -1.18 11.76
N PRO A 97 2.76 -0.39 12.02
CA PRO A 97 4.08 -0.55 11.40
C PRO A 97 4.93 -1.67 12.01
N LEU A 98 4.50 -2.25 13.13
CA LEU A 98 5.26 -3.23 13.89
C LEU A 98 4.41 -4.46 14.17
N ASN A 99 5.04 -5.62 14.20
CA ASN A 99 4.49 -6.84 14.77
C ASN A 99 5.16 -7.09 16.13
N ILE A 100 4.39 -7.61 17.08
CA ILE A 100 4.91 -8.13 18.35
C ILE A 100 5.14 -9.63 18.22
N ASN A 101 6.35 -10.11 18.51
CA ASN A 101 6.68 -11.53 18.42
C ASN A 101 6.94 -12.10 19.82
N TRP A 102 6.21 -13.17 20.15
CA TRP A 102 6.30 -13.88 21.42
C TRP A 102 6.76 -15.34 21.26
N GLU A 103 7.27 -15.73 20.08
CA GLU A 103 7.76 -17.10 19.78
C GLU A 103 8.81 -17.62 20.79
N ASN A 104 9.61 -16.72 21.37
CA ASN A 104 10.60 -17.04 22.41
C ASN A 104 10.03 -16.98 23.84
N GLY A 105 8.71 -17.04 23.97
CA GLY A 105 7.97 -16.89 25.21
C GLY A 105 7.59 -15.43 25.49
N ILE A 106 6.49 -15.26 26.24
CA ILE A 106 5.94 -13.96 26.65
C ILE A 106 6.93 -13.17 27.54
N ASP A 107 7.95 -13.80 28.12
CA ASP A 107 9.05 -13.13 28.84
C ASP A 107 10.10 -12.45 27.94
N ASN A 108 10.15 -12.81 26.65
CA ASN A 108 11.16 -12.32 25.72
C ASN A 108 10.52 -11.78 24.44
N LEU A 109 9.79 -10.67 24.60
CA LEU A 109 9.05 -10.01 23.52
C LEU A 109 10.01 -9.23 22.62
N THR A 110 9.86 -9.42 21.32
CA THR A 110 10.59 -8.65 20.29
C THR A 110 9.62 -7.96 19.35
N LEU A 111 10.07 -6.88 18.71
CA LEU A 111 9.29 -6.15 17.72
C LEU A 111 9.98 -6.27 16.36
N SER A 112 9.18 -6.51 15.32
CA SER A 112 9.64 -6.56 13.93
C SER A 112 8.81 -5.61 13.07
N LEU A 113 9.32 -5.21 11.90
CA LEU A 113 8.53 -4.39 10.97
C LEU A 113 7.39 -5.22 10.37
N ASN A 114 6.21 -4.63 10.29
CA ASN A 114 5.11 -5.19 9.52
C ASN A 114 5.26 -4.78 8.03
N PRO A 115 5.61 -5.70 7.12
CA PRO A 115 5.77 -5.39 5.70
C PRO A 115 4.45 -5.08 4.99
N ASN A 116 3.31 -5.32 5.64
CA ASN A 116 1.96 -5.08 5.13
C ASN A 116 1.26 -3.91 5.84
N ALA A 117 2.00 -3.12 6.63
CA ALA A 117 1.46 -2.00 7.38
C ALA A 117 0.75 -0.97 6.51
N TRP A 118 -0.38 -0.45 7.00
CA TRP A 118 -1.12 0.60 6.30
C TRP A 118 -0.44 1.97 6.41
N THR A 119 0.43 2.14 7.39
CA THR A 119 1.31 3.30 7.54
C THR A 119 2.28 3.48 6.36
N GLN A 120 2.38 2.52 5.44
CA GLN A 120 3.08 2.70 4.16
C GLN A 120 2.35 3.57 3.14
N MET A 121 1.05 3.87 3.36
CA MET A 121 0.24 4.66 2.41
C MET A 121 -0.60 5.75 3.04
N ALA A 122 -0.63 5.82 4.37
CA ALA A 122 -1.45 6.77 5.10
C ALA A 122 -0.69 7.20 6.36
N ASN A 123 -0.94 8.43 6.78
CA ASN A 123 -0.69 8.85 8.14
C ASN A 123 -1.79 8.24 9.00
N VAL A 124 -1.45 7.48 10.03
CA VAL A 124 -2.46 6.76 10.85
C VAL A 124 -2.43 7.27 12.27
N ILE A 125 -3.58 7.73 12.75
CA ILE A 125 -3.82 8.08 14.14
C ILE A 125 -4.50 6.90 14.81
N PHE A 126 -3.76 6.24 15.67
CA PHE A 126 -4.24 5.18 16.56
C PHE A 126 -4.59 5.83 17.90
N VAL A 127 -5.85 5.79 18.33
CA VAL A 127 -6.28 6.39 19.60
C VAL A 127 -6.93 5.35 20.52
N ASP A 128 -6.55 5.37 21.79
CA ASP A 128 -7.25 4.63 22.83
C ASP A 128 -8.52 5.40 23.22
N ILE A 129 -9.67 5.01 22.69
CA ILE A 129 -10.96 5.69 22.89
C ILE A 129 -12.08 4.65 23.02
N PRO A 130 -13.07 4.81 23.92
CA PRO A 130 -13.33 5.92 24.85
C PRO A 130 -12.35 5.97 26.02
N VAL A 131 -12.50 6.99 26.87
CA VAL A 131 -11.85 7.06 28.20
C VAL A 131 -11.90 5.74 28.97
N GLY A 132 -10.80 5.35 29.60
CA GLY A 132 -10.60 4.05 30.24
C GLY A 132 -10.12 2.94 29.33
N THR A 133 -10.02 3.19 28.02
CA THR A 133 -9.32 2.30 27.09
C THR A 133 -7.81 2.54 27.15
N GLY A 134 -7.02 1.47 27.18
CA GLY A 134 -5.55 1.55 27.12
C GLY A 134 -4.94 2.54 28.11
N PHE A 135 -4.25 3.57 27.61
CA PHE A 135 -3.64 4.62 28.46
C PHE A 135 -4.48 5.88 28.65
N SER A 136 -5.73 5.89 28.18
CA SER A 136 -6.64 7.03 28.30
C SER A 136 -7.36 7.04 29.64
N TYR A 137 -7.47 8.22 30.27
CA TYR A 137 -8.01 8.36 31.63
C TYR A 137 -8.81 9.65 31.82
N SER A 138 -9.58 9.72 32.91
CA SER A 138 -10.24 10.96 33.35
C SER A 138 -9.72 11.41 34.73
N GLU A 139 -9.64 12.72 34.92
CA GLU A 139 -9.31 13.35 36.21
C GLU A 139 -10.52 13.52 37.13
N THR A 140 -11.74 13.32 36.62
CA THR A 140 -12.99 13.37 37.40
C THR A 140 -13.76 12.05 37.28
N GLU A 141 -14.57 11.73 38.28
CA GLU A 141 -15.40 10.51 38.29
C GLU A 141 -16.40 10.50 37.13
N GLU A 142 -17.02 11.65 36.83
CA GLU A 142 -18.00 11.78 35.76
C GLU A 142 -17.40 11.52 34.38
N GLY A 143 -16.14 11.92 34.18
CA GLY A 143 -15.45 11.72 32.90
C GLY A 143 -15.12 10.26 32.60
N TRP A 144 -15.29 9.33 33.54
CA TRP A 144 -15.15 7.88 33.28
C TRP A 144 -16.42 7.26 32.68
N ILE A 145 -17.57 7.92 32.82
CA ILE A 145 -18.85 7.42 32.29
C ILE A 145 -18.94 7.75 30.80
N SER A 146 -19.26 6.76 29.97
CA SER A 146 -19.33 6.90 28.52
C SER A 146 -20.52 6.15 27.91
N SER A 147 -20.71 6.34 26.60
CA SER A 147 -21.72 5.67 25.79
C SER A 147 -21.32 5.72 24.31
N ASP A 148 -22.05 5.02 23.43
CA ASP A 148 -21.83 5.10 21.98
C ASP A 148 -21.89 6.56 21.47
N THR A 149 -22.84 7.33 21.99
CA THR A 149 -23.00 8.75 21.69
C THR A 149 -21.89 9.62 22.29
N VAL A 150 -21.46 9.35 23.53
CA VAL A 150 -20.34 10.09 24.15
C VAL A 150 -19.03 9.79 23.40
N LEU A 151 -18.73 8.54 23.07
CA LEU A 151 -17.55 8.14 22.30
C LEU A 151 -17.50 8.88 20.96
N THR A 152 -18.63 8.96 20.26
CA THR A 152 -18.75 9.73 19.00
C THR A 152 -18.30 11.18 19.20
N THR A 153 -18.81 11.84 20.24
CA THR A 153 -18.46 13.24 20.57
C THR A 153 -16.97 13.36 20.91
N GLN A 154 -16.43 12.45 21.73
CA GLN A 154 -15.02 12.41 22.10
C GLN A 154 -14.11 12.27 20.86
N ALA A 155 -14.48 11.41 19.90
CA ALA A 155 -13.73 11.20 18.67
C ALA A 155 -13.70 12.47 17.79
N ILE A 156 -14.83 13.16 17.65
CA ILE A 156 -14.92 14.40 16.86
C ILE A 156 -14.08 15.52 17.49
N GLU A 157 -14.19 15.69 18.81
CA GLU A 157 -13.39 16.69 19.53
C GLU A 157 -11.90 16.39 19.41
N PHE A 158 -11.51 15.12 19.61
CA PHE A 158 -10.13 14.67 19.42
C PHE A 158 -9.62 15.00 18.03
N ILE A 159 -10.32 14.60 16.97
CA ILE A 159 -9.88 14.81 15.57
C ILE A 159 -9.65 16.31 15.30
N ARG A 160 -10.56 17.17 15.76
CA ARG A 160 -10.48 18.62 15.56
C ARG A 160 -9.34 19.26 16.35
N LYS A 161 -9.11 18.85 17.60
CA LYS A 161 -7.98 19.32 18.41
C LYS A 161 -6.65 18.83 17.85
N PHE A 162 -6.56 17.53 17.54
CA PHE A 162 -5.37 16.95 16.91
C PHE A 162 -4.98 17.70 15.62
N LEU A 163 -5.95 17.95 14.73
CA LEU A 163 -5.69 18.64 13.46
C LEU A 163 -5.38 20.13 13.62
N ARG A 164 -5.85 20.77 14.70
CA ARG A 164 -5.47 22.14 15.05
C ARG A 164 -3.98 22.20 15.40
N ASP A 165 -3.52 21.25 16.22
CA ASP A 165 -2.12 21.17 16.65
C ASP A 165 -1.21 20.65 15.52
N HIS A 166 -1.77 19.84 14.62
CA HIS A 166 -1.09 19.27 13.45
C HIS A 166 -1.58 19.86 12.13
N SER A 167 -1.62 21.19 12.06
CA SER A 167 -2.19 21.94 10.93
C SER A 167 -1.66 21.54 9.54
N LYS A 168 -0.46 20.95 9.46
CA LYS A 168 0.12 20.41 8.22
C LYS A 168 -0.72 19.28 7.58
N PHE A 169 -1.52 18.54 8.36
CA PHE A 169 -2.38 17.46 7.85
C PHE A 169 -3.80 17.89 7.51
N MET A 170 -4.15 19.18 7.69
CA MET A 170 -5.50 19.70 7.45
C MET A 170 -6.02 19.48 6.02
N LYS A 171 -5.11 19.46 5.05
CA LYS A 171 -5.45 19.26 3.63
C LYS A 171 -5.49 17.79 3.23
N ASN A 172 -4.94 16.89 4.05
CA ASN A 172 -4.88 15.47 3.71
C ASN A 172 -6.30 14.88 3.66
N PRO A 173 -6.59 14.02 2.68
CA PRO A 173 -7.80 13.20 2.66
C PRO A 173 -8.03 12.49 3.99
N LEU A 174 -9.07 12.84 4.75
CA LEU A 174 -9.40 12.22 6.03
C LEU A 174 -10.37 11.05 5.83
N TYR A 175 -10.01 9.90 6.37
CA TYR A 175 -10.87 8.73 6.48
C TYR A 175 -11.01 8.31 7.94
N ILE A 176 -12.23 7.96 8.32
CA ILE A 176 -12.54 7.38 9.64
C ILE A 176 -12.60 5.87 9.50
N SER A 177 -11.90 5.14 10.34
CA SER A 177 -11.79 3.69 10.22
C SER A 177 -11.92 2.99 11.56
N GLY A 178 -12.38 1.75 11.53
CA GLY A 178 -12.27 0.88 12.68
C GLY A 178 -12.82 -0.51 12.41
N ILE A 179 -12.89 -1.29 13.47
CA ILE A 179 -13.19 -2.72 13.42
C ILE A 179 -14.30 -3.12 14.42
N SER A 180 -15.05 -4.17 14.10
CA SER A 180 -15.92 -4.84 15.08
C SER A 180 -17.04 -3.90 15.56
N TYR A 181 -17.21 -3.77 16.88
CA TYR A 181 -18.22 -2.93 17.52
C TYR A 181 -18.29 -1.50 16.98
N VAL A 182 -17.16 -0.92 16.56
CA VAL A 182 -17.13 0.47 16.08
C VAL A 182 -17.70 0.64 14.67
N GLY A 183 -18.20 -0.43 14.04
CA GLY A 183 -19.16 -0.31 12.94
C GLY A 183 -20.42 0.47 13.31
N ILE A 184 -20.77 0.53 14.61
CA ILE A 184 -21.83 1.39 15.13
C ILE A 184 -21.40 2.87 15.15
N ILE A 185 -20.13 3.12 15.45
CA ILE A 185 -19.59 4.44 15.81
C ILE A 185 -19.06 5.21 14.59
N VAL A 186 -18.25 4.57 13.76
CA VAL A 186 -17.53 5.20 12.63
C VAL A 186 -18.47 5.90 11.64
N PRO A 187 -19.63 5.33 11.24
CA PRO A 187 -20.59 6.03 10.38
C PRO A 187 -21.14 7.29 11.04
N LYS A 188 -21.40 7.26 12.36
CA LYS A 188 -21.90 8.42 13.10
C LYS A 188 -20.85 9.52 13.21
N VAL A 189 -19.60 9.17 13.55
CA VAL A 189 -18.47 10.11 13.58
C VAL A 189 -18.28 10.77 12.22
N THR A 190 -18.28 9.96 11.15
CA THR A 190 -18.13 10.47 9.77
C THR A 190 -19.24 11.44 9.41
N LEU A 191 -20.50 11.08 9.70
CA LEU A 191 -21.66 11.92 9.43
C LEU A 191 -21.60 13.26 10.19
N GLU A 192 -21.29 13.22 11.48
CA GLU A 192 -21.21 14.43 12.29
C GLU A 192 -20.03 15.34 11.92
N LEU A 193 -18.93 14.80 11.37
CA LEU A 193 -17.87 15.63 10.79
C LEU A 193 -18.34 16.36 9.54
N TYR A 194 -19.07 15.70 8.63
CA TYR A 194 -19.67 16.35 7.46
C TYR A 194 -20.67 17.43 7.87
N GLU A 195 -21.57 17.12 8.80
CA GLU A 195 -22.55 18.10 9.31
C GLU A 195 -21.87 19.24 10.07
N GLY A 196 -20.83 18.94 10.86
CA GLY A 196 -20.04 19.97 11.53
C GLY A 196 -19.35 20.93 10.57
N ASN A 197 -18.80 20.42 9.46
CA ASN A 197 -18.28 21.29 8.40
C ASN A 197 -19.37 22.20 7.79
N LYS A 198 -20.59 21.70 7.61
CA LYS A 198 -21.73 22.51 7.12
C LYS A 198 -22.17 23.56 8.15
N ARG A 199 -22.14 23.22 9.45
CA ARG A 199 -22.42 24.13 10.55
C ARG A 199 -21.34 25.21 10.75
N GLY A 200 -20.16 25.01 10.16
CA GLY A 200 -19.03 25.93 10.26
C GLY A 200 -18.05 25.63 11.39
N ASP A 201 -18.17 24.45 12.03
CA ASP A 201 -17.31 24.00 13.11
C ASP A 201 -15.83 24.03 12.66
N GLN A 202 -14.92 24.54 13.51
CA GLN A 202 -13.50 24.70 13.18
C GLN A 202 -12.58 23.71 13.93
N PRO A 203 -11.48 23.25 13.31
CA PRO A 203 -11.08 23.53 11.92
C PRO A 203 -11.88 22.67 10.92
N THR A 204 -12.13 23.17 9.72
CA THR A 204 -12.84 22.39 8.68
C THR A 204 -12.01 21.21 8.21
N VAL A 205 -12.54 19.99 8.32
CA VAL A 205 -11.79 18.75 8.03
C VAL A 205 -12.04 18.23 6.61
N ASN A 206 -11.02 17.70 5.92
CA ASN A 206 -11.16 17.19 4.54
C ASN A 206 -11.68 15.74 4.50
N ILE A 207 -12.93 15.50 4.94
CA ILE A 207 -13.51 14.15 5.00
C ILE A 207 -13.73 13.60 3.58
N GLN A 208 -13.28 12.37 3.36
CA GLN A 208 -13.42 11.67 2.08
C GLN A 208 -14.23 10.38 2.17
N GLY A 209 -14.32 9.79 3.36
CA GLY A 209 -14.97 8.50 3.51
C GLY A 209 -14.69 7.79 4.83
N TYR A 210 -15.08 6.52 4.89
CA TYR A 210 -14.86 5.66 6.03
C TYR A 210 -14.56 4.21 5.61
N ILE A 211 -13.85 3.49 6.48
CA ILE A 211 -13.42 2.10 6.26
C ILE A 211 -13.81 1.25 7.46
N LEU A 212 -14.57 0.18 7.24
CA LEU A 212 -14.99 -0.74 8.28
C LEU A 212 -14.42 -2.14 8.02
N ASN A 213 -13.79 -2.72 9.04
CA ASN A 213 -13.35 -4.10 9.05
C ASN A 213 -14.27 -4.93 9.97
N SER A 214 -14.79 -6.05 9.48
CA SER A 214 -15.71 -6.95 10.18
C SER A 214 -16.72 -6.23 11.10
N PRO A 215 -17.55 -5.30 10.58
CA PRO A 215 -18.32 -4.39 11.42
C PRO A 215 -19.60 -4.99 11.98
N LEU A 216 -19.90 -4.67 13.24
CA LEU A 216 -21.27 -4.66 13.77
C LEU A 216 -21.97 -3.37 13.33
N THR A 217 -23.06 -3.48 12.57
CA THR A 217 -23.82 -2.36 12.03
C THR A 217 -25.23 -2.29 12.61
N ASP A 218 -25.89 -3.44 12.74
CA ASP A 218 -27.24 -3.57 13.28
C ASP A 218 -27.32 -4.83 14.14
N LYS A 219 -27.53 -4.65 15.45
CA LYS A 219 -27.52 -5.75 16.42
C LYS A 219 -28.53 -6.84 16.05
N PHE A 220 -29.68 -6.50 15.48
CA PHE A 220 -30.66 -7.51 15.08
C PHE A 220 -30.20 -8.27 13.83
N ILE A 221 -29.84 -7.57 12.76
CA ILE A 221 -29.43 -8.19 11.49
C ILE A 221 -28.17 -9.04 11.69
N ASP A 222 -27.14 -8.48 12.31
CA ASP A 222 -25.82 -9.12 12.38
C ASP A 222 -25.85 -10.37 13.27
N PHE A 223 -26.49 -10.33 14.45
CA PHE A 223 -26.60 -11.52 15.31
C PHE A 223 -27.51 -12.60 14.72
N ASN A 224 -28.62 -12.24 14.07
CA ASN A 224 -29.48 -13.22 13.41
C ASN A 224 -28.80 -13.89 12.21
N SER A 225 -27.88 -13.20 11.53
CA SER A 225 -27.18 -13.73 10.36
C SER A 225 -26.26 -14.92 10.67
N ARG A 226 -25.88 -15.13 11.94
CA ARG A 226 -25.02 -16.22 12.39
C ARG A 226 -25.59 -17.60 12.09
N LEU A 227 -26.90 -17.79 12.22
CA LEU A 227 -27.56 -19.07 11.91
C LEU A 227 -27.40 -19.43 10.43
N GLU A 228 -27.69 -18.48 9.54
CA GLU A 228 -27.55 -18.66 8.09
C GLU A 228 -26.09 -18.86 7.69
N TYR A 229 -25.17 -18.10 8.27
CA TYR A 229 -23.76 -18.27 8.01
C TYR A 229 -23.24 -19.64 8.47
N ALA A 230 -23.61 -20.10 9.67
CA ALA A 230 -23.24 -21.42 10.16
C ALA A 230 -23.74 -22.54 9.24
N HIS A 231 -24.93 -22.38 8.68
CA HIS A 231 -25.48 -23.31 7.68
C HIS A 231 -24.65 -23.30 6.39
N ARG A 232 -24.33 -22.11 5.85
CA ARG A 232 -23.49 -21.95 4.65
C ARG A 232 -22.08 -22.53 4.82
N MET A 233 -21.56 -22.57 6.04
CA MET A 233 -20.24 -23.13 6.37
C MET A 233 -20.31 -24.60 6.81
N ALA A 234 -21.46 -25.26 6.64
CA ALA A 234 -21.68 -26.66 7.03
C ALA A 234 -21.41 -26.97 8.51
N LEU A 235 -21.55 -25.96 9.38
CA LEU A 235 -21.49 -26.14 10.84
C LEU A 235 -22.81 -26.71 11.38
N VAL A 236 -23.92 -26.51 10.66
CA VAL A 236 -25.26 -27.02 11.00
C VAL A 236 -25.92 -27.64 9.77
N SER A 237 -26.75 -28.67 9.99
CA SER A 237 -27.43 -29.38 8.89
C SER A 237 -28.65 -28.62 8.35
N ASP A 238 -29.12 -29.02 7.17
CA ASP A 238 -30.34 -28.50 6.55
C ASP A 238 -31.55 -28.64 7.47
N GLU A 239 -31.66 -29.76 8.20
CA GLU A 239 -32.77 -30.02 9.13
C GLU A 239 -32.74 -29.07 10.33
N ILE A 240 -31.57 -28.84 10.93
CA ILE A 240 -31.43 -27.91 12.07
C ILE A 240 -31.73 -26.49 11.59
N TYR A 241 -31.18 -26.09 10.45
CA TYR A 241 -31.41 -24.79 9.86
C TYR A 241 -32.89 -24.56 9.57
N GLN A 242 -33.54 -25.45 8.81
CA GLN A 242 -34.95 -25.34 8.46
C GLN A 242 -35.86 -25.36 9.69
N SER A 243 -35.55 -26.21 10.68
CA SER A 243 -36.30 -26.25 11.95
C SER A 243 -36.24 -24.90 12.67
N ALA A 244 -35.07 -24.25 12.72
CA ALA A 244 -34.93 -22.93 13.31
C ALA A 244 -35.65 -21.84 12.49
N ILE A 245 -35.55 -21.86 11.16
CA ILE A 245 -36.31 -20.94 10.27
C ILE A 245 -37.81 -21.03 10.56
N ASP A 246 -38.35 -22.25 10.55
CA ASP A 246 -39.79 -22.51 10.65
C ASP A 246 -40.35 -22.19 12.03
N SER A 247 -39.56 -22.40 13.09
CA SER A 247 -40.02 -22.24 14.47
C SER A 247 -39.72 -20.88 15.09
N CYS A 248 -38.65 -20.19 14.67
CA CYS A 248 -38.19 -18.93 15.26
C CYS A 248 -38.51 -17.69 14.41
N HIS A 249 -38.95 -17.87 13.15
CA HIS A 249 -39.46 -16.79 12.28
C HIS A 249 -38.53 -15.57 12.14
N GLY A 250 -37.23 -15.80 11.96
CA GLY A 250 -36.25 -14.73 11.74
C GLY A 250 -35.68 -14.06 13.00
N ASN A 251 -36.10 -14.49 14.19
CA ASN A 251 -35.51 -14.04 15.45
C ASN A 251 -34.90 -15.23 16.21
N TYR A 252 -33.58 -15.37 16.10
CA TYR A 252 -32.76 -16.44 16.68
C TYR A 252 -31.98 -15.98 17.92
N VAL A 253 -32.11 -14.72 18.30
CA VAL A 253 -31.31 -14.07 19.34
C VAL A 253 -32.16 -13.70 20.55
N ASP A 254 -33.25 -12.97 20.32
CA ASP A 254 -34.16 -12.48 21.36
C ASP A 254 -35.45 -13.32 21.38
N ILE A 255 -35.30 -14.62 21.63
CA ILE A 255 -36.39 -15.58 21.45
C ILE A 255 -37.43 -15.51 22.57
N ASN A 256 -38.68 -15.80 22.21
CA ASN A 256 -39.71 -16.08 23.20
C ASN A 256 -39.49 -17.50 23.76
N HIS A 257 -38.97 -17.62 24.98
CA HIS A 257 -38.73 -18.91 25.63
C HIS A 257 -39.99 -19.75 25.87
N ALA A 258 -41.21 -19.19 25.75
CA ALA A 258 -42.44 -19.98 25.76
C ALA A 258 -42.65 -20.77 24.45
N ASN A 259 -41.96 -20.41 23.37
CA ASN A 259 -41.93 -21.17 22.13
C ASN A 259 -40.90 -22.30 22.25
N SER A 260 -41.37 -23.46 22.72
CA SER A 260 -40.53 -24.64 22.92
C SER A 260 -39.95 -25.19 21.60
N LEU A 261 -40.65 -25.05 20.48
CA LEU A 261 -40.16 -25.49 19.16
C LEU A 261 -38.93 -24.68 18.73
N CYS A 262 -39.00 -23.36 18.86
CA CYS A 262 -37.86 -22.48 18.59
C CYS A 262 -36.70 -22.75 19.56
N SER A 263 -37.00 -22.86 20.85
CA SER A 263 -35.98 -23.11 21.88
C SER A 263 -35.23 -24.42 21.65
N ASN A 264 -35.93 -25.51 21.30
CA ASN A 264 -35.31 -26.80 20.99
C ASN A 264 -34.48 -26.76 19.69
N SER A 265 -34.96 -26.04 18.66
CA SER A 265 -34.23 -25.87 17.40
C SER A 265 -32.92 -25.11 17.64
N LEU A 266 -32.96 -24.04 18.43
CA LEU A 266 -31.78 -23.25 18.76
C LEU A 266 -30.84 -23.94 19.74
N GLN A 267 -31.34 -24.82 20.59
CA GLN A 267 -30.48 -25.68 21.40
C GLN A 267 -29.61 -26.58 20.49
N SER A 268 -30.21 -27.19 19.46
CA SER A 268 -29.47 -28.03 18.50
C SER A 268 -28.41 -27.21 17.75
N TYR A 269 -28.76 -25.99 17.33
CA TYR A 269 -27.82 -25.02 16.76
C TYR A 269 -26.66 -24.70 17.71
N GLN A 270 -26.95 -24.41 18.98
CA GLN A 270 -25.95 -24.10 20.01
C GLN A 270 -25.00 -25.28 20.27
N GLU A 271 -25.52 -26.50 20.27
CA GLU A 271 -24.70 -27.71 20.41
C GLU A 271 -23.68 -27.86 19.28
N CYS A 272 -24.07 -27.55 18.03
CA CYS A 272 -23.18 -27.61 16.87
C CYS A 272 -22.03 -26.58 16.93
N ILE A 273 -22.28 -25.37 17.43
CA ILE A 273 -21.29 -24.28 17.42
C ILE A 273 -20.53 -24.12 18.74
N ARG A 274 -20.81 -24.97 19.75
CA ARG A 274 -20.31 -24.82 21.13
C ARG A 274 -18.78 -24.71 21.23
N TYR A 275 -18.06 -25.39 20.36
CA TYR A 275 -16.59 -25.43 20.33
C TYR A 275 -16.02 -24.87 19.02
N ILE A 276 -16.70 -23.88 18.46
CA ILE A 276 -16.22 -23.12 17.30
C ILE A 276 -15.64 -21.80 17.78
N ASN A 277 -14.49 -21.41 17.25
CA ASN A 277 -13.93 -20.08 17.47
C ASN A 277 -14.74 -19.07 16.64
N PHE A 278 -15.34 -18.09 17.31
CA PHE A 278 -16.22 -17.13 16.63
C PHE A 278 -15.45 -16.06 15.85
N GLU A 279 -14.20 -15.79 16.23
CA GLU A 279 -13.36 -14.86 15.48
C GLU A 279 -12.92 -15.47 14.15
N ASN A 280 -12.56 -16.75 14.15
CA ASN A 280 -12.23 -17.46 12.93
C ASN A 280 -12.60 -18.94 13.07
N ILE A 281 -13.61 -19.38 12.33
CA ILE A 281 -14.16 -20.73 12.48
C ILE A 281 -13.21 -21.87 12.11
N LEU A 282 -12.03 -21.57 11.52
CA LEU A 282 -10.99 -22.55 11.25
C LEU A 282 -9.96 -22.67 12.38
N GLU A 283 -9.92 -21.70 13.27
CA GLU A 283 -8.98 -21.71 14.40
C GLU A 283 -9.53 -22.57 15.55
N PRO A 284 -8.64 -23.14 16.38
CA PRO A 284 -9.05 -23.83 17.59
C PRO A 284 -9.97 -22.97 18.45
N PHE A 285 -10.97 -23.60 19.06
CA PHE A 285 -11.75 -22.98 20.12
C PHE A 285 -10.80 -22.41 21.18
N CYS A 286 -11.14 -21.25 21.73
CA CYS A 286 -10.39 -20.64 22.80
C CYS A 286 -11.29 -20.47 24.02
N ASP A 287 -10.95 -21.15 25.12
CA ASP A 287 -11.55 -20.89 26.43
C ASP A 287 -10.51 -20.18 27.29
N ASP A 288 -10.79 -18.93 27.65
CA ASP A 288 -9.92 -18.13 28.51
C ASP A 288 -9.70 -18.77 29.89
N ASN A 289 -10.61 -19.65 30.32
CA ASN A 289 -10.53 -20.38 31.58
C ASN A 289 -9.81 -21.73 31.46
N ASP A 290 -9.53 -22.20 30.24
CA ASP A 290 -8.78 -23.44 30.01
C ASP A 290 -7.35 -23.15 29.51
N PRO A 291 -6.35 -23.16 30.40
CA PRO A 291 -4.95 -22.93 30.02
C PRO A 291 -4.35 -24.07 29.18
N MET A 292 -5.04 -25.21 29.03
CA MET A 292 -4.54 -26.35 28.24
C MET A 292 -4.84 -26.23 26.74
N LEU A 293 -5.71 -25.31 26.34
CA LEU A 293 -6.09 -25.11 24.94
C LEU A 293 -5.17 -24.05 24.30
N ASP A 294 -4.54 -24.40 23.18
CA ASP A 294 -3.67 -23.48 22.43
C ASP A 294 -4.52 -22.35 21.85
N CYS A 295 -4.21 -21.10 22.19
CA CYS A 295 -5.00 -19.95 21.79
C CYS A 295 -4.11 -18.74 21.50
N VAL A 296 -3.83 -18.59 20.21
CA VAL A 296 -2.98 -17.52 19.65
C VAL A 296 -3.47 -16.15 20.09
N GLN A 297 -4.77 -15.88 19.98
CA GLN A 297 -5.37 -14.59 20.37
C GLN A 297 -5.13 -14.23 21.85
N ARG A 298 -5.30 -15.20 22.75
CA ARG A 298 -5.07 -15.01 24.18
C ARG A 298 -3.60 -14.69 24.46
N ASP A 299 -2.69 -15.32 23.74
CA ASP A 299 -1.26 -15.08 23.90
C ASP A 299 -0.80 -13.77 23.25
N ASP A 300 -1.41 -13.33 22.15
CA ASP A 300 -1.23 -11.98 21.59
C ASP A 300 -1.67 -10.90 22.58
N ASN A 301 -2.86 -11.03 23.16
CA ASN A 301 -3.37 -10.09 24.16
C ASN A 301 -2.47 -10.04 25.41
N LYS A 302 -1.97 -11.19 25.88
CA LYS A 302 -1.00 -11.24 26.99
C LYS A 302 0.33 -10.59 26.62
N ALA A 303 0.83 -10.83 25.40
CA ALA A 303 2.08 -10.24 24.92
C ALA A 303 1.99 -8.71 24.87
N ILE A 304 0.93 -8.16 24.27
CA ILE A 304 0.70 -6.72 24.19
C ILE A 304 0.53 -6.12 25.59
N THR A 305 -0.31 -6.74 26.44
CA THR A 305 -0.54 -6.29 27.82
C THR A 305 0.78 -6.25 28.59
N LYS A 306 1.59 -7.29 28.50
CA LYS A 306 2.87 -7.34 29.21
C LYS A 306 3.86 -6.31 28.70
N TRP A 307 3.99 -6.18 27.38
CA TRP A 307 4.85 -5.18 26.76
C TRP A 307 4.49 -3.77 27.24
N ALA A 308 3.21 -3.40 27.15
CA ALA A 308 2.69 -2.08 27.52
C ALA A 308 2.87 -1.75 29.01
N ASN A 309 2.88 -2.75 29.89
CA ASN A 309 3.04 -2.54 31.33
C ASN A 309 4.50 -2.50 31.82
N THR A 310 5.49 -2.67 30.94
CA THR A 310 6.88 -2.48 31.36
C THR A 310 7.20 -1.00 31.54
N LYS A 311 7.92 -0.65 32.61
CA LYS A 311 8.30 0.74 32.89
C LYS A 311 9.08 1.38 31.74
N VAL A 312 9.94 0.61 31.08
CA VAL A 312 10.76 1.09 29.96
C VAL A 312 9.89 1.44 28.76
N VAL A 313 8.86 0.63 28.46
CA VAL A 313 7.90 0.95 27.39
C VAL A 313 7.09 2.19 27.74
N GLN A 314 6.56 2.29 28.96
CA GLN A 314 5.80 3.46 29.38
C GLN A 314 6.63 4.75 29.33
N GLN A 315 7.92 4.69 29.71
CA GLN A 315 8.85 5.81 29.56
C GLN A 315 9.09 6.16 28.09
N ALA A 316 9.32 5.17 27.22
CA ALA A 316 9.52 5.38 25.78
C ALA A 316 8.29 6.02 25.11
N LEU A 317 7.09 5.61 25.52
CA LEU A 317 5.82 6.15 25.03
C LEU A 317 5.40 7.47 25.70
N ASN A 318 6.16 7.96 26.68
CA ASN A 318 5.85 9.15 27.47
C ASN A 318 4.49 9.07 28.20
N ILE A 319 4.18 7.91 28.79
CA ILE A 319 2.98 7.69 29.60
C ILE A 319 3.10 8.46 30.92
N ARG A 320 2.02 9.13 31.33
CA ARG A 320 1.96 9.89 32.59
C ARG A 320 1.92 8.94 33.80
N GLU A 321 2.97 8.96 34.61
CA GLU A 321 3.11 8.08 35.77
C GLU A 321 1.96 8.24 36.78
N GLY A 322 1.46 7.12 37.31
CA GLY A 322 0.44 7.09 38.36
C GLY A 322 -1.00 7.35 37.90
N LYS A 323 -1.24 7.64 36.62
CA LYS A 323 -2.60 7.84 36.08
C LYS A 323 -3.32 6.54 35.73
N ILE A 324 -2.58 5.55 35.22
CA ILE A 324 -3.06 4.19 34.96
C ILE A 324 -2.17 3.23 35.75
N VAL A 325 -2.76 2.43 36.65
CA VAL A 325 -2.03 1.50 37.52
C VAL A 325 -1.57 0.27 36.74
N LYS A 326 -2.46 -0.26 35.89
CA LYS A 326 -2.22 -1.37 34.99
C LYS A 326 -3.04 -1.13 33.74
N MET A 327 -2.41 -1.24 32.58
CA MET A 327 -3.08 -1.17 31.29
C MET A 327 -3.50 -2.60 30.91
N ASP A 328 -4.79 -2.81 30.67
CA ASP A 328 -5.29 -4.06 30.09
C ASP A 328 -5.71 -3.78 28.64
N VAL A 329 -5.38 -4.71 27.75
CA VAL A 329 -5.66 -4.56 26.31
C VAL A 329 -7.17 -4.56 26.02
N ILE A 330 -7.97 -5.22 26.87
CA ILE A 330 -9.44 -5.16 26.83
C ILE A 330 -9.92 -4.67 28.18
N ASN A 331 -10.67 -3.57 28.20
CA ASN A 331 -11.35 -3.10 29.40
C ASN A 331 -12.75 -3.72 29.50
N GLU A 332 -12.87 -4.77 30.31
CA GLU A 332 -14.13 -5.48 30.59
C GLU A 332 -15.25 -4.60 31.17
N THR A 333 -14.90 -3.45 31.77
CA THR A 333 -15.92 -2.51 32.27
C THR A 333 -16.55 -1.68 31.17
N LEU A 334 -16.05 -1.75 29.94
CA LEU A 334 -16.57 -1.10 28.74
C LEU A 334 -17.00 -2.10 27.66
N HIS A 335 -16.49 -3.34 27.72
CA HIS A 335 -16.62 -4.33 26.67
C HIS A 335 -18.05 -4.84 26.45
N TYR A 336 -18.49 -4.88 25.20
CA TYR A 336 -19.83 -5.28 24.83
C TYR A 336 -20.07 -6.76 25.09
N ARG A 337 -21.21 -7.06 25.72
CA ARG A 337 -21.71 -8.42 25.88
C ARG A 337 -23.09 -8.50 25.26
N GLN A 338 -23.26 -9.47 24.37
CA GLN A 338 -24.53 -9.68 23.67
C GLN A 338 -25.71 -9.75 24.67
N GLY A 339 -26.78 -9.02 24.37
CA GLY A 339 -27.98 -8.93 25.21
C GLY A 339 -27.86 -8.00 26.43
N LYS A 340 -26.73 -7.31 26.61
CA LYS A 340 -26.59 -6.23 27.61
C LYS A 340 -26.80 -4.86 26.96
N ASN A 341 -27.43 -3.96 27.71
CA ASN A 341 -27.65 -2.57 27.30
C ASN A 341 -26.58 -1.61 27.86
N ASP A 342 -25.89 -2.03 28.92
CA ASP A 342 -24.92 -1.23 29.66
C ASP A 342 -23.91 -2.09 30.43
N THR A 343 -22.88 -1.43 30.93
CA THR A 343 -21.91 -1.87 31.92
C THR A 343 -21.83 -0.85 33.05
N LEU A 344 -20.86 -1.00 33.95
CA LEU A 344 -20.62 -0.04 35.01
C LEU A 344 -20.27 1.37 34.49
N TYR A 345 -19.53 1.46 33.37
CA TYR A 345 -19.01 2.72 32.86
C TYR A 345 -19.42 3.02 31.41
N TYR A 346 -20.19 2.15 30.75
CA TYR A 346 -20.53 2.31 29.34
C TYR A 346 -22.00 1.98 29.04
N SER A 347 -22.68 2.82 28.27
CA SER A 347 -24.03 2.55 27.75
C SER A 347 -24.02 2.32 26.24
N TYR A 348 -24.61 1.21 25.80
CA TYR A 348 -24.73 0.82 24.39
C TYR A 348 -25.96 1.47 23.73
N ASP A 349 -26.00 2.80 23.75
CA ASP A 349 -27.18 3.62 23.42
C ASP A 349 -27.54 3.70 21.93
N ILE A 350 -26.73 3.15 21.03
CA ILE A 350 -27.04 3.01 19.60
C ILE A 350 -27.29 1.53 19.27
N PHE A 351 -28.51 1.24 18.82
CA PHE A 351 -28.86 -0.12 18.39
C PHE A 351 -28.35 -0.46 16.98
N SER A 352 -28.40 0.51 16.07
CA SER A 352 -28.08 0.35 14.65
C SER A 352 -27.51 1.63 14.04
N SER A 353 -26.42 1.50 13.29
CA SER A 353 -25.81 2.58 12.52
C SER A 353 -26.30 2.66 11.08
N PHE A 354 -27.22 1.77 10.65
CA PHE A 354 -27.78 1.77 9.29
C PHE A 354 -28.31 3.14 8.86
N SER A 355 -28.99 3.85 9.75
CA SER A 355 -29.53 5.19 9.45
C SER A 355 -28.45 6.21 9.12
N TYR A 356 -27.24 6.07 9.68
CA TYR A 356 -26.10 6.94 9.39
C TYR A 356 -25.48 6.59 8.04
N HIS A 357 -25.30 5.30 7.72
CA HIS A 357 -24.90 4.85 6.37
C HIS A 357 -25.85 5.40 5.30
N LYS A 358 -27.16 5.32 5.52
CA LYS A 358 -28.19 5.85 4.61
C LYS A 358 -28.13 7.37 4.44
N LYS A 359 -27.74 8.12 5.46
CA LYS A 359 -27.53 9.57 5.34
C LYS A 359 -26.24 9.87 4.57
N LEU A 360 -25.17 9.12 4.83
CA LEU A 360 -23.88 9.26 4.15
C LEU A 360 -23.97 8.93 2.65
N SER A 361 -24.88 8.05 2.22
CA SER A 361 -25.09 7.78 0.79
C SER A 361 -25.65 8.97 0.00
N GLY A 362 -26.16 10.00 0.69
CA GLY A 362 -26.54 11.29 0.09
C GLY A 362 -25.40 12.30 0.01
N MET A 363 -24.17 11.94 0.41
CA MET A 363 -23.02 12.86 0.49
C MET A 363 -21.91 12.47 -0.50
N ASN A 364 -20.96 13.38 -0.75
CA ASN A 364 -19.73 13.07 -1.47
C ASN A 364 -18.77 12.28 -0.55
N CYS A 365 -19.02 10.98 -0.42
CA CYS A 365 -18.41 10.11 0.58
C CYS A 365 -18.13 8.73 -0.04
N ARG A 366 -17.04 8.10 0.42
CA ARG A 366 -16.67 6.75 -0.03
C ARG A 366 -16.65 5.80 1.16
N ALA A 367 -17.20 4.61 0.99
CA ALA A 367 -17.21 3.56 1.99
C ALA A 367 -16.45 2.34 1.48
N LEU A 368 -15.56 1.80 2.32
CA LEU A 368 -14.97 0.47 2.12
C LEU A 368 -15.37 -0.41 3.30
N ILE A 369 -16.11 -1.47 3.02
CA ILE A 369 -16.57 -2.44 4.01
C ILE A 369 -15.90 -3.77 3.71
N VAL A 370 -15.16 -4.30 4.67
CA VAL A 370 -14.41 -5.55 4.52
C VAL A 370 -14.82 -6.52 5.60
N SER A 371 -14.99 -7.78 5.23
CA SER A 371 -15.28 -8.88 6.18
C SER A 371 -14.38 -10.07 5.87
N GLY A 372 -13.94 -10.77 6.92
CA GLY A 372 -13.45 -12.12 6.76
C GLY A 372 -14.60 -13.05 6.40
N ASP A 373 -14.42 -13.94 5.43
CA ASP A 373 -15.45 -14.93 5.10
C ASP A 373 -15.48 -16.12 6.08
N HIS A 374 -14.58 -16.15 7.08
CA HIS A 374 -14.55 -17.11 8.19
C HIS A 374 -14.92 -16.47 9.56
N ASP A 375 -15.36 -15.21 9.57
CA ASP A 375 -15.83 -14.49 10.76
C ASP A 375 -17.26 -14.90 11.14
N LEU A 376 -17.43 -15.49 12.34
CA LEU A 376 -18.73 -15.84 12.90
C LEU A 376 -19.23 -14.80 13.93
N ASN A 377 -18.36 -13.90 14.40
CA ASN A 377 -18.74 -12.80 15.28
C ASN A 377 -19.73 -11.87 14.57
N PHE A 378 -19.33 -11.32 13.43
CA PHE A 378 -20.21 -10.52 12.55
C PHE A 378 -20.08 -11.02 11.11
N PRO A 379 -20.82 -12.08 10.76
CA PRO A 379 -20.69 -12.70 9.45
C PRO A 379 -20.97 -11.73 8.32
N TYR A 380 -20.24 -11.91 7.21
CA TYR A 380 -20.43 -11.15 5.98
C TYR A 380 -21.88 -11.19 5.46
N VAL A 381 -22.66 -12.21 5.85
CA VAL A 381 -24.08 -12.37 5.52
C VAL A 381 -24.91 -11.21 6.07
N GLY A 382 -24.74 -10.84 7.34
CA GLY A 382 -25.42 -9.68 7.93
C GLY A 382 -25.02 -8.38 7.26
N VAL A 383 -23.73 -8.27 6.90
CA VAL A 383 -23.20 -7.13 6.16
C VAL A 383 -23.87 -6.95 4.80
N VAL A 384 -24.01 -8.03 4.04
CA VAL A 384 -24.71 -8.02 2.74
C VAL A 384 -26.19 -7.65 2.91
N GLN A 385 -26.85 -8.13 3.96
CA GLN A 385 -28.27 -7.83 4.21
C GLN A 385 -28.53 -6.34 4.42
N TRP A 386 -27.76 -5.66 5.28
CA TRP A 386 -27.96 -4.22 5.49
C TRP A 386 -27.47 -3.38 4.29
N ILE A 387 -26.39 -3.78 3.59
CA ILE A 387 -25.96 -3.09 2.36
C ILE A 387 -27.04 -3.16 1.30
N THR A 388 -27.66 -4.33 1.12
CA THR A 388 -28.78 -4.50 0.19
C THR A 388 -29.95 -3.59 0.55
N SER A 389 -30.19 -3.39 1.85
CA SER A 389 -31.24 -2.50 2.36
C SER A 389 -30.98 -1.01 2.10
N LEU A 390 -29.76 -0.60 1.75
CA LEU A 390 -29.47 0.76 1.28
C LEU A 390 -30.03 1.04 -0.13
N ASN A 391 -30.32 -0.01 -0.91
CA ASN A 391 -30.85 0.09 -2.28
C ASN A 391 -29.97 0.95 -3.21
N LEU A 392 -28.65 0.74 -3.15
CA LEU A 392 -27.66 1.38 -4.03
C LEU A 392 -27.56 0.64 -5.37
N GLU A 393 -27.23 1.36 -6.43
CA GLU A 393 -26.99 0.75 -7.75
C GLU A 393 -25.66 -0.01 -7.78
N VAL A 394 -25.66 -1.21 -8.36
CA VAL A 394 -24.46 -2.03 -8.52
C VAL A 394 -23.68 -1.52 -9.74
N GLU A 395 -22.53 -0.90 -9.50
CA GLU A 395 -21.63 -0.44 -10.57
C GLU A 395 -20.72 -1.58 -11.05
N VAL A 396 -20.20 -2.39 -10.12
CA VAL A 396 -19.40 -3.58 -10.42
C VAL A 396 -19.99 -4.74 -9.64
N PRO A 397 -20.51 -5.79 -10.32
CA PRO A 397 -21.08 -6.95 -9.63
C PRO A 397 -19.98 -7.76 -8.91
N TRP A 398 -20.41 -8.69 -8.07
CA TRP A 398 -19.55 -9.60 -7.31
C TRP A 398 -18.48 -10.26 -8.19
N LYS A 399 -17.22 -9.86 -8.00
CA LYS A 399 -16.08 -10.33 -8.78
C LYS A 399 -14.89 -10.67 -7.87
N PRO A 400 -14.08 -11.67 -8.24
CA PRO A 400 -12.87 -11.98 -7.49
C PRO A 400 -11.85 -10.84 -7.61
N PHE A 401 -11.02 -10.68 -6.58
CA PHE A 401 -9.74 -9.98 -6.68
C PHE A 401 -8.60 -10.97 -6.41
N TYR A 402 -7.42 -10.67 -6.97
CA TYR A 402 -6.31 -11.61 -6.99
C TYR A 402 -5.07 -11.04 -6.29
N VAL A 403 -4.41 -11.88 -5.50
CA VAL A 403 -3.16 -11.57 -4.78
C VAL A 403 -2.20 -12.71 -5.07
N ASP A 404 -0.98 -12.41 -5.52
CA ASP A 404 0.05 -13.40 -5.89
C ASP A 404 -0.46 -14.51 -6.84
N GLY A 405 -1.39 -14.17 -7.76
CA GLY A 405 -1.98 -15.11 -8.72
C GLY A 405 -3.02 -16.07 -8.15
N GLN A 406 -3.48 -15.85 -6.91
CA GLN A 406 -4.56 -16.58 -6.25
C GLN A 406 -5.75 -15.66 -5.99
N VAL A 407 -6.96 -16.23 -5.87
CA VAL A 407 -8.13 -15.46 -5.44
C VAL A 407 -7.91 -15.06 -3.98
N GLY A 408 -7.72 -13.76 -3.74
CA GLY A 408 -7.61 -13.18 -2.40
C GLY A 408 -8.97 -12.99 -1.73
N GLY A 409 -10.03 -12.89 -2.53
CA GLY A 409 -11.39 -12.68 -2.06
C GLY A 409 -12.28 -12.18 -3.19
N TYR A 410 -13.41 -11.58 -2.83
CA TYR A 410 -14.40 -11.07 -3.77
C TYR A 410 -14.86 -9.67 -3.37
N LYS A 411 -15.31 -8.89 -4.34
CA LYS A 411 -15.82 -7.54 -4.11
C LYS A 411 -16.98 -7.17 -5.03
N THR A 412 -17.88 -6.35 -4.50
CA THR A 412 -18.93 -5.63 -5.25
C THR A 412 -18.73 -4.14 -5.04
N LYS A 413 -18.86 -3.35 -6.10
CA LYS A 413 -18.87 -1.89 -6.02
C LYS A 413 -20.28 -1.38 -6.30
N TYR A 414 -20.77 -0.54 -5.40
CA TYR A 414 -22.02 0.17 -5.50
C TYR A 414 -21.72 1.66 -5.69
N ALA A 415 -22.50 2.34 -6.51
CA ALA A 415 -22.38 3.79 -6.71
C ALA A 415 -23.75 4.43 -6.80
N GLN A 416 -23.87 5.64 -6.26
CA GLN A 416 -25.05 6.48 -6.42
C GLN A 416 -24.64 7.94 -6.30
N ASN A 417 -24.90 8.74 -7.33
CA ASN A 417 -24.46 10.14 -7.39
C ASN A 417 -22.94 10.26 -7.10
N ASN A 418 -22.56 11.01 -6.05
CA ASN A 418 -21.18 11.20 -5.62
C ASN A 418 -20.76 10.25 -4.47
N TYR A 419 -21.59 9.24 -4.17
CA TYR A 419 -21.29 8.23 -3.17
C TYR A 419 -20.85 6.92 -3.83
N SER A 420 -19.86 6.24 -3.25
CA SER A 420 -19.52 4.88 -3.63
C SER A 420 -19.27 4.00 -2.41
N LEU A 421 -19.78 2.78 -2.43
CA LEU A 421 -19.50 1.75 -1.42
C LEU A 421 -18.84 0.56 -2.11
N THR A 422 -17.68 0.14 -1.63
CA THR A 422 -17.09 -1.15 -2.00
C THR A 422 -17.26 -2.09 -0.82
N PHE A 423 -17.92 -3.23 -1.06
CA PHE A 423 -17.96 -4.33 -0.12
C PHE A 423 -17.05 -5.44 -0.61
N ALA A 424 -16.26 -6.03 0.28
CA ALA A 424 -15.37 -7.12 -0.05
C ALA A 424 -15.27 -8.16 1.05
N THR A 425 -15.14 -9.42 0.65
CA THR A 425 -14.76 -10.51 1.54
C THR A 425 -13.33 -10.92 1.28
N VAL A 426 -12.57 -11.24 2.33
CA VAL A 426 -11.22 -11.78 2.22
C VAL A 426 -11.24 -13.27 2.52
N LYS A 427 -10.75 -14.06 1.57
CA LYS A 427 -10.91 -15.51 1.57
C LYS A 427 -10.01 -16.19 2.60
N GLY A 428 -10.60 -16.89 3.56
CA GLY A 428 -9.92 -17.59 4.64
C GLY A 428 -9.52 -16.70 5.81
N ALA A 429 -10.04 -15.47 5.88
CA ALA A 429 -9.83 -14.56 7.00
C ALA A 429 -11.02 -14.62 7.97
N GLY A 430 -10.76 -14.51 9.27
CA GLY A 430 -11.75 -14.29 10.32
C GLY A 430 -11.96 -12.81 10.63
N HIS A 431 -12.22 -12.51 11.89
CA HIS A 431 -12.60 -11.20 12.40
C HIS A 431 -11.50 -10.16 12.23
N LEU A 432 -10.25 -10.53 12.49
CA LEU A 432 -9.07 -9.68 12.32
C LEU A 432 -8.48 -9.86 10.91
N VAL A 433 -9.17 -9.35 9.88
CA VAL A 433 -8.78 -9.59 8.48
C VAL A 433 -7.31 -9.29 8.14
N PRO A 434 -6.72 -8.12 8.53
CA PRO A 434 -5.31 -7.85 8.27
C PRO A 434 -4.34 -8.72 9.06
N HIS A 435 -4.77 -9.29 10.19
CA HIS A 435 -3.98 -10.25 10.96
C HIS A 435 -3.95 -11.62 10.25
N ASP A 436 -5.12 -12.15 9.88
CA ASP A 436 -5.26 -13.51 9.35
C ASP A 436 -4.75 -13.62 7.90
N LYS A 437 -4.92 -12.55 7.12
CA LYS A 437 -4.56 -12.47 5.69
C LYS A 437 -3.92 -11.12 5.35
N PRO A 438 -2.72 -10.82 5.88
CA PRO A 438 -2.12 -9.49 5.78
C PRO A 438 -1.86 -9.05 4.35
N LYS A 439 -1.38 -9.97 3.49
CA LYS A 439 -1.15 -9.67 2.07
C LYS A 439 -2.45 -9.44 1.32
N GLU A 440 -3.44 -10.31 1.52
CA GLU A 440 -4.70 -10.21 0.81
C GLU A 440 -5.43 -8.94 1.24
N SER A 441 -5.38 -8.58 2.52
CA SER A 441 -5.89 -7.34 3.10
C SER A 441 -5.32 -6.08 2.41
N LEU A 442 -4.17 -6.19 1.73
CA LEU A 442 -3.60 -5.08 0.98
C LEU A 442 -4.41 -4.67 -0.26
N PHE A 443 -5.39 -5.45 -0.70
CA PHE A 443 -6.34 -4.93 -1.70
C PHE A 443 -7.11 -3.70 -1.16
N MET A 444 -7.21 -3.54 0.16
CA MET A 444 -7.75 -2.32 0.79
C MET A 444 -6.87 -1.09 0.48
N ARG A 445 -5.59 -1.29 0.09
CA ARG A 445 -4.69 -0.25 -0.44
C ARG A 445 -5.08 0.19 -1.84
N GLU A 446 -5.83 -0.63 -2.58
CA GLU A 446 -6.22 -0.37 -3.96
C GLU A 446 -7.39 0.61 -4.05
N HIS A 447 -7.10 1.88 -3.72
CA HIS A 447 -7.74 3.02 -4.38
C HIS A 447 -6.82 3.41 -5.57
N PRO A 448 -7.30 3.73 -6.79
CA PRO A 448 -6.69 3.34 -8.06
C PRO A 448 -5.45 4.18 -8.44
N LYS A 449 -4.38 4.06 -7.66
CA LYS A 449 -3.08 4.64 -7.99
C LYS A 449 -2.27 3.73 -8.93
N PHE A 450 -2.52 2.41 -8.95
CA PHE A 450 -1.75 1.53 -9.84
C PHE A 450 -2.16 1.69 -11.32
N LEU A 451 -3.46 1.78 -11.61
CA LEU A 451 -3.96 1.99 -12.97
C LEU A 451 -3.73 3.43 -13.48
N THR A 452 -3.44 4.39 -12.59
CA THR A 452 -3.14 5.77 -12.94
C THR A 452 -1.64 6.09 -12.90
N ASN A 453 -0.78 5.17 -12.46
CA ASN A 453 0.67 5.38 -12.53
C ASN A 453 1.14 5.32 -13.99
N PRO A 454 1.95 6.30 -14.44
CA PRO A 454 2.66 6.22 -15.71
C PRO A 454 3.40 4.88 -15.87
N LEU A 455 2.92 4.03 -16.78
CA LEU A 455 3.58 2.78 -17.13
C LEU A 455 4.53 3.03 -18.30
N TYR A 456 5.81 2.70 -18.08
CA TYR A 456 6.84 2.69 -19.11
C TYR A 456 7.40 1.28 -19.24
N ILE A 457 7.50 0.77 -20.47
CA ILE A 457 8.07 -0.55 -20.73
C ILE A 457 9.53 -0.36 -21.08
N SER A 458 10.43 -1.07 -20.39
CA SER A 458 11.88 -0.90 -20.59
C SER A 458 12.53 -2.20 -21.04
N GLY A 459 13.57 -2.08 -21.86
CA GLY A 459 14.40 -3.21 -22.25
C GLY A 459 15.76 -2.75 -22.79
N MET A 460 16.65 -3.71 -22.98
CA MET A 460 18.00 -3.44 -23.48
C MET A 460 18.47 -4.49 -24.48
N SER A 461 19.49 -4.17 -25.26
CA SER A 461 20.13 -5.13 -26.18
C SER A 461 19.11 -5.75 -27.16
N TYR A 462 19.12 -7.08 -27.34
CA TYR A 462 18.19 -7.82 -28.21
C TYR A 462 16.71 -7.49 -27.96
N VAL A 463 16.32 -7.19 -26.72
CA VAL A 463 14.93 -6.91 -26.32
C VAL A 463 14.41 -5.58 -26.92
N GLY A 464 15.29 -4.75 -27.48
CA GLY A 464 14.92 -3.59 -28.32
C GLY A 464 14.02 -3.93 -29.50
N ILE A 465 14.04 -5.18 -29.98
CA ILE A 465 13.18 -5.63 -31.07
C ILE A 465 11.77 -6.05 -30.59
N ILE A 466 11.61 -6.28 -29.28
CA ILE A 466 10.39 -6.80 -28.65
C ILE A 466 9.60 -5.70 -27.95
N VAL A 467 10.27 -4.82 -27.19
CA VAL A 467 9.61 -3.78 -26.36
C VAL A 467 8.63 -2.91 -27.16
N PRO A 468 8.98 -2.39 -28.36
CA PRO A 468 8.04 -1.61 -29.16
C PRO A 468 6.78 -2.39 -29.57
N LYS A 469 6.89 -3.70 -29.79
CA LYS A 469 5.73 -4.56 -30.06
C LYS A 469 4.86 -4.70 -28.81
N VAL A 470 5.45 -5.03 -27.67
CA VAL A 470 4.73 -5.15 -26.39
C VAL A 470 4.00 -3.85 -26.05
N THR A 471 4.66 -2.70 -26.19
CA THR A 471 4.03 -1.39 -25.97
C THR A 471 2.84 -1.17 -26.89
N LEU A 472 2.97 -1.52 -28.17
CA LEU A 472 1.87 -1.37 -29.13
C LEU A 472 0.68 -2.27 -28.80
N GLU A 473 0.92 -3.55 -28.51
CA GLU A 473 -0.12 -4.52 -28.14
C GLU A 473 -0.88 -4.07 -26.89
N LEU A 474 -0.19 -3.49 -25.90
CA LEU A 474 -0.83 -2.93 -24.70
C LEU A 474 -1.68 -1.69 -25.00
N TYR A 475 -1.25 -0.82 -25.93
CA TYR A 475 -2.09 0.30 -26.39
C TYR A 475 -3.32 -0.18 -27.19
N GLU A 476 -3.20 -1.26 -27.95
CA GLU A 476 -4.31 -1.86 -28.71
C GLU A 476 -5.28 -2.59 -27.77
N GLY A 477 -4.76 -3.32 -26.77
CA GLY A 477 -5.56 -3.93 -25.69
C GLY A 477 -6.35 -2.90 -24.88
N ASN A 478 -5.76 -1.73 -24.58
CA ASN A 478 -6.49 -0.61 -23.95
C ASN A 478 -7.67 -0.07 -24.80
N LYS A 479 -7.69 -0.32 -26.12
CA LYS A 479 -8.79 0.08 -27.03
C LYS A 479 -9.82 -1.02 -27.20
N GLY A 480 -9.43 -2.29 -27.09
CA GLY A 480 -10.36 -3.39 -26.87
C GLY A 480 -10.93 -3.28 -25.46
N GLU A 481 -12.07 -3.90 -25.17
CA GLU A 481 -12.68 -3.85 -23.83
C GLU A 481 -11.89 -4.66 -22.77
N ASP A 482 -10.61 -4.94 -23.02
CA ASP A 482 -9.73 -5.71 -22.13
C ASP A 482 -9.45 -4.91 -20.84
N GLN A 483 -9.72 -5.54 -19.70
CA GLN A 483 -9.48 -4.96 -18.37
C GLN A 483 -8.32 -5.70 -17.68
N PRO A 484 -7.45 -4.99 -16.93
CA PRO A 484 -7.56 -3.56 -16.61
C PRO A 484 -6.93 -2.63 -17.66
N THR A 485 -7.50 -1.43 -17.85
CA THR A 485 -6.89 -0.37 -18.68
C THR A 485 -5.62 0.18 -18.01
N LEU A 486 -4.49 0.17 -18.73
CA LEU A 486 -3.18 0.60 -18.22
C LEU A 486 -2.87 2.05 -18.60
N ASN A 487 -2.32 2.86 -17.68
CA ASN A 487 -1.85 4.22 -17.99
C ASN A 487 -0.47 4.22 -18.69
N ILE A 488 -0.42 3.69 -19.91
CA ILE A 488 0.81 3.58 -20.71
C ILE A 488 1.25 4.98 -21.17
N GLN A 489 2.46 5.38 -20.79
CA GLN A 489 3.04 6.68 -21.17
C GLN A 489 4.18 6.53 -22.19
N GLY A 490 4.86 5.39 -22.24
CA GLY A 490 6.02 5.27 -23.10
C GLY A 490 6.86 4.00 -22.95
N TYR A 491 8.07 4.06 -23.49
CA TYR A 491 9.07 3.01 -23.36
C TYR A 491 10.51 3.55 -23.31
N ILE A 492 11.41 2.77 -22.73
CA ILE A 492 12.85 3.09 -22.62
C ILE A 492 13.65 1.96 -23.25
N LEU A 493 14.57 2.29 -24.16
CA LEU A 493 15.50 1.33 -24.75
C LEU A 493 16.94 1.72 -24.42
N ASN A 494 17.71 0.76 -23.92
CA ASN A 494 19.14 0.94 -23.66
C ASN A 494 19.97 0.05 -24.61
N SER A 495 20.83 0.67 -25.41
CA SER A 495 21.66 0.06 -26.45
C SER A 495 20.90 -0.99 -27.28
N PRO A 496 19.78 -0.63 -27.94
CA PRO A 496 18.87 -1.62 -28.52
C PRO A 496 19.30 -2.16 -29.88
N LEU A 497 19.02 -3.44 -30.12
CA LEU A 497 18.85 -4.00 -31.46
C LEU A 497 17.43 -3.71 -31.95
N THR A 498 17.28 -3.11 -33.13
CA THR A 498 15.98 -2.68 -33.70
C THR A 498 15.77 -3.17 -35.13
N ASN A 499 16.85 -3.39 -35.87
CA ASN A 499 16.86 -3.98 -37.20
C ASN A 499 18.17 -4.77 -37.37
N LYS A 500 18.05 -6.09 -37.49
CA LYS A 500 19.21 -7.00 -37.60
C LYS A 500 20.16 -6.54 -38.72
N PHE A 501 19.64 -6.15 -39.88
CA PHE A 501 20.49 -5.70 -40.97
C PHE A 501 21.18 -4.37 -40.67
N VAL A 502 20.43 -3.32 -40.29
CA VAL A 502 21.00 -1.97 -40.10
C VAL A 502 21.99 -1.92 -38.94
N ASP A 503 21.64 -2.55 -37.81
CA ASP A 503 22.44 -2.47 -36.59
C ASP A 503 23.74 -3.26 -36.71
N PHE A 504 23.71 -4.50 -37.22
CA PHE A 504 24.95 -5.26 -37.43
C PHE A 504 25.82 -4.65 -38.53
N ASN A 505 25.21 -4.14 -39.61
CA ASN A 505 25.95 -3.49 -40.69
C ASN A 505 26.60 -2.17 -40.25
N SER A 506 26.10 -1.51 -39.20
CA SER A 506 26.65 -0.27 -38.66
C SER A 506 27.99 -0.46 -37.92
N ARG A 507 28.30 -1.68 -37.46
CA ARG A 507 29.55 -2.01 -36.73
C ARG A 507 30.80 -1.64 -37.53
N PHE A 508 30.77 -1.80 -38.85
CA PHE A 508 31.90 -1.51 -39.71
C PHE A 508 32.17 0.00 -39.82
N GLU A 509 31.12 0.80 -40.00
CA GLU A 509 31.22 2.27 -39.97
C GLU A 509 31.65 2.78 -38.59
N TYR A 510 31.14 2.17 -37.53
CA TYR A 510 31.52 2.51 -36.17
C TYR A 510 32.99 2.18 -35.87
N ALA A 511 33.51 1.04 -36.35
CA ALA A 511 34.92 0.67 -36.24
C ALA A 511 35.84 1.72 -36.88
N HIS A 512 35.44 2.25 -38.03
CA HIS A 512 36.16 3.33 -38.70
C HIS A 512 36.13 4.63 -37.89
N ARG A 513 34.94 5.04 -37.41
CA ARG A 513 34.79 6.26 -36.57
C ARG A 513 35.60 6.20 -35.27
N MET A 514 35.83 5.00 -34.74
CA MET A 514 36.62 4.77 -33.53
C MET A 514 38.10 4.48 -33.82
N ALA A 515 38.55 4.61 -35.07
CA ALA A 515 39.90 4.31 -35.54
C ALA A 515 40.39 2.87 -35.23
N LEU A 516 39.45 1.92 -35.11
CA LEU A 516 39.74 0.49 -34.92
C LEU A 516 40.15 -0.20 -36.23
N ILE A 517 39.82 0.42 -37.38
CA ILE A 517 40.25 0.03 -38.72
C ILE A 517 40.78 1.26 -39.48
N SER A 518 41.77 1.08 -40.36
CA SER A 518 42.35 2.18 -41.15
C SER A 518 41.43 2.66 -42.27
N ASP A 519 41.66 3.87 -42.77
CA ASP A 519 40.93 4.44 -43.92
C ASP A 519 40.98 3.52 -45.15
N ASP A 520 42.14 2.92 -45.43
CA ASP A 520 42.33 1.99 -46.55
C ASP A 520 41.48 0.72 -46.38
N VAL A 521 41.39 0.17 -45.16
CA VAL A 521 40.58 -1.01 -44.85
C VAL A 521 39.08 -0.70 -44.94
N TYR A 522 38.68 0.46 -44.42
CA TYR A 522 37.29 0.92 -44.50
C TYR A 522 36.85 1.15 -45.94
N GLN A 523 37.69 1.82 -46.74
CA GLN A 523 37.34 2.17 -48.11
C GLN A 523 37.37 0.95 -49.04
N LEU A 524 38.35 0.05 -48.88
CA LEU A 524 38.40 -1.22 -49.60
C LEU A 524 37.17 -2.10 -49.32
N ALA A 525 36.73 -2.20 -48.07
CA ALA A 525 35.54 -2.96 -47.71
C ALA A 525 34.25 -2.28 -48.19
N LYS A 526 34.16 -0.94 -48.13
CA LYS A 526 33.02 -0.20 -48.70
C LYS A 526 32.86 -0.44 -50.20
N ASP A 527 33.98 -0.44 -50.92
CA ASP A 527 34.01 -0.64 -52.37
C ASP A 527 33.76 -2.11 -52.76
N SER A 528 34.32 -3.08 -52.01
CA SER A 528 34.20 -4.51 -52.31
C SER A 528 32.95 -5.19 -51.73
N CYS A 529 32.39 -4.71 -50.63
CA CYS A 529 31.17 -5.23 -49.99
C CYS A 529 29.91 -4.42 -50.35
N HIS A 530 30.04 -3.32 -51.10
CA HIS A 530 28.95 -2.42 -51.53
C HIS A 530 28.02 -1.98 -50.38
N GLY A 531 28.59 -1.73 -49.20
CA GLY A 531 27.84 -1.34 -48.00
C GLY A 531 27.04 -2.46 -47.34
N LYS A 532 27.28 -3.74 -47.67
CA LYS A 532 26.69 -4.93 -47.03
C LYS A 532 27.77 -5.77 -46.35
N TYR A 533 28.01 -5.51 -45.07
CA TYR A 533 29.04 -6.14 -44.24
C TYR A 533 28.51 -7.35 -43.45
N VAL A 534 27.25 -7.69 -43.65
CA VAL A 534 26.54 -8.83 -43.06
C VAL A 534 25.84 -9.64 -44.15
N ASP A 535 25.77 -10.97 -43.99
CA ASP A 535 25.23 -11.93 -44.97
C ASP A 535 25.91 -11.86 -46.36
N ILE A 536 27.24 -11.85 -46.36
CA ILE A 536 28.06 -11.65 -47.56
C ILE A 536 28.03 -12.88 -48.46
N ASN A 537 28.02 -12.64 -49.78
CA ASN A 537 28.16 -13.70 -50.78
C ASN A 537 29.48 -14.45 -50.58
N PRO A 538 29.46 -15.78 -50.32
CA PRO A 538 30.66 -16.57 -50.05
C PRO A 538 31.68 -16.58 -51.22
N ASN A 539 31.26 -16.21 -52.44
CA ASN A 539 32.15 -16.09 -53.60
C ASN A 539 32.93 -14.75 -53.64
N ASN A 540 32.64 -13.79 -52.77
CA ASN A 540 33.38 -12.53 -52.67
C ASN A 540 34.55 -12.65 -51.69
N SER A 541 35.62 -13.31 -52.14
CA SER A 541 36.80 -13.60 -51.31
C SER A 541 37.52 -12.34 -50.82
N ILE A 542 37.38 -11.20 -51.50
CA ILE A 542 37.98 -9.92 -51.12
C ILE A 542 37.23 -9.34 -49.92
N CYS A 543 35.90 -9.25 -50.00
CA CYS A 543 35.06 -8.78 -48.89
C CYS A 543 35.17 -9.70 -47.65
N SER A 544 35.21 -11.03 -47.87
CA SER A 544 35.35 -12.00 -46.79
C SER A 544 36.71 -11.91 -46.05
N LYS A 545 37.81 -11.62 -46.74
CA LYS A 545 39.15 -11.46 -46.13
C LYS A 545 39.27 -10.19 -45.29
N SER A 546 38.59 -9.11 -45.69
CA SER A 546 38.62 -7.82 -45.00
C SER A 546 37.89 -7.81 -43.65
N LEU A 547 37.04 -8.80 -43.38
CA LEU A 547 36.17 -8.85 -42.19
C LEU A 547 36.61 -9.88 -41.14
N GLN A 548 37.72 -10.57 -41.37
CA GLN A 548 38.17 -11.68 -40.54
C GLN A 548 39.04 -11.21 -39.36
N THR A 549 38.49 -10.37 -38.48
CA THR A 549 39.09 -10.15 -37.16
C THR A 549 38.04 -9.81 -36.10
N TYR A 550 38.13 -10.53 -34.98
CA TYR A 550 37.66 -10.21 -33.63
C TYR A 550 36.32 -10.79 -33.12
N GLN A 551 36.41 -11.47 -31.97
CA GLN A 551 35.34 -12.07 -31.15
C GLN A 551 35.31 -11.38 -29.77
N GLU A 552 34.11 -11.30 -29.18
CA GLU A 552 33.80 -10.64 -27.90
C GLU A 552 34.19 -11.47 -26.67
N SER A 553 34.44 -10.78 -25.55
CA SER A 553 35.05 -11.28 -24.31
C SER A 553 34.05 -11.76 -23.23
N ASP A 554 34.61 -12.26 -22.13
CA ASP A 554 34.19 -13.44 -21.34
C ASP A 554 33.71 -13.07 -19.90
N ASP A 555 32.75 -12.14 -19.77
CA ASP A 555 32.30 -11.61 -18.45
C ASP A 555 31.26 -12.50 -17.73
N THR A 556 30.63 -13.44 -18.44
CA THR A 556 29.52 -14.30 -17.94
C THR A 556 29.97 -15.37 -16.94
N LYS A 557 31.26 -15.73 -16.94
CA LYS A 557 31.81 -16.79 -16.07
C LYS A 557 31.77 -16.43 -14.58
N ALA A 558 31.87 -15.15 -14.23
CA ALA A 558 31.84 -14.71 -12.83
C ALA A 558 30.43 -14.78 -12.21
N ILE A 559 29.40 -14.37 -12.96
CA ILE A 559 28.00 -14.41 -12.52
C ILE A 559 27.50 -15.85 -12.47
N ASN A 560 27.85 -16.68 -13.47
CA ASN A 560 27.56 -18.12 -13.46
C ASN A 560 28.15 -18.81 -12.21
N LYS A 561 29.36 -18.42 -11.79
CA LYS A 561 29.99 -18.99 -10.60
C LYS A 561 29.33 -18.52 -9.31
N TRP A 562 28.94 -17.25 -9.21
CA TRP A 562 28.28 -16.69 -8.03
C TRP A 562 26.85 -17.21 -7.85
N ALA A 563 26.03 -17.13 -8.91
CA ALA A 563 24.61 -17.48 -8.88
C ALA A 563 24.37 -18.99 -8.66
N ASN A 564 25.34 -19.84 -9.00
CA ASN A 564 25.27 -21.29 -8.79
C ASN A 564 25.85 -21.77 -7.46
N THR A 565 26.29 -20.87 -6.57
CA THR A 565 26.62 -21.29 -5.22
C THR A 565 25.37 -21.67 -4.45
N LYS A 566 25.44 -22.73 -3.64
CA LYS A 566 24.32 -23.17 -2.79
C LYS A 566 23.81 -22.05 -1.89
N VAL A 567 24.71 -21.22 -1.38
CA VAL A 567 24.38 -20.07 -0.53
C VAL A 567 23.55 -19.04 -1.28
N VAL A 568 23.91 -18.70 -2.51
CA VAL A 568 23.14 -17.73 -3.33
C VAL A 568 21.81 -18.33 -3.77
N GLN A 569 21.76 -19.59 -4.18
CA GLN A 569 20.49 -20.25 -4.54
C GLN A 569 19.55 -20.40 -3.34
N GLN A 570 20.06 -20.64 -2.14
CA GLN A 570 19.29 -20.63 -0.90
C GLN A 570 18.77 -19.22 -0.57
N ALA A 571 19.63 -18.21 -0.66
CA ALA A 571 19.25 -16.82 -0.42
C ALA A 571 18.17 -16.31 -1.39
N LEU A 572 18.12 -16.86 -2.62
CA LEU A 572 17.14 -16.54 -3.64
C LEU A 572 15.92 -17.50 -3.66
N ASN A 573 15.80 -18.42 -2.69
CA ASN A 573 14.71 -19.41 -2.61
C ASN A 573 14.51 -20.28 -3.88
N ILE A 574 15.59 -20.64 -4.57
CA ILE A 574 15.52 -21.45 -5.79
C ILE A 574 15.09 -22.89 -5.46
N ARG A 575 14.01 -23.36 -6.11
CA ARG A 575 13.46 -24.72 -5.94
C ARG A 575 14.50 -25.79 -6.36
N GLN A 576 15.03 -26.50 -5.38
CA GLN A 576 16.09 -27.49 -5.57
C GLN A 576 15.64 -28.63 -6.50
N GLY A 577 16.50 -29.02 -7.45
CA GLY A 577 16.29 -30.17 -8.35
C GLY A 577 15.52 -29.90 -9.65
N LYS A 578 15.07 -28.66 -9.92
CA LYS A 578 14.37 -28.31 -11.18
C LYS A 578 15.26 -27.66 -12.24
N ILE A 579 16.24 -26.84 -11.81
CA ILE A 579 17.31 -26.29 -12.66
C ILE A 579 18.62 -26.51 -11.90
N VAL A 580 19.55 -27.28 -12.46
CA VAL A 580 20.76 -27.73 -11.75
C VAL A 580 21.84 -26.66 -11.72
N ASN A 581 22.03 -25.93 -12.83
CA ASN A 581 22.90 -24.76 -12.92
C ASN A 581 22.15 -23.66 -13.70
N LEU A 582 22.18 -22.43 -13.18
CA LEU A 582 21.87 -21.23 -13.93
C LEU A 582 22.97 -21.00 -14.97
N ASP A 583 22.59 -21.01 -16.23
CA ASP A 583 23.40 -20.41 -17.28
C ASP A 583 22.85 -19.00 -17.53
N VAL A 584 23.63 -17.97 -17.19
CA VAL A 584 23.25 -16.56 -17.34
C VAL A 584 22.93 -16.23 -18.80
N ILE A 585 23.52 -17.00 -19.73
CA ILE A 585 23.15 -16.99 -21.13
C ILE A 585 22.66 -18.39 -21.51
N ASN A 586 21.36 -18.54 -21.79
CA ASN A 586 20.87 -19.76 -22.38
C ASN A 586 21.30 -19.80 -23.85
N GLU A 587 22.39 -20.49 -24.16
CA GLU A 587 22.91 -20.61 -25.54
C GLU A 587 21.92 -21.23 -26.54
N THR A 588 20.92 -21.98 -26.06
CA THR A 588 19.83 -22.47 -26.92
C THR A 588 18.95 -21.31 -27.39
N LEU A 589 18.73 -20.29 -26.56
CA LEU A 589 17.84 -19.15 -26.86
C LEU A 589 18.56 -17.84 -27.19
N HIS A 590 19.82 -17.69 -26.81
CA HIS A 590 20.60 -16.46 -26.98
C HIS A 590 20.80 -16.16 -28.47
N HIS A 591 20.44 -14.96 -28.91
CA HIS A 591 20.60 -14.56 -30.30
C HIS A 591 22.03 -14.08 -30.58
N TYR A 592 22.66 -14.66 -31.60
CA TYR A 592 23.82 -14.10 -32.28
C TYR A 592 23.56 -14.08 -33.79
N GLN A 593 24.33 -13.29 -34.52
CA GLN A 593 24.16 -13.12 -35.95
C GLN A 593 24.32 -14.47 -36.69
N GLY A 594 23.33 -14.82 -37.53
CA GLY A 594 23.32 -16.08 -38.27
C GLY A 594 22.69 -17.27 -37.53
N LYS A 595 22.18 -17.07 -36.31
CA LYS A 595 21.48 -18.13 -35.58
C LYS A 595 20.10 -18.44 -36.19
N ASN A 596 19.87 -19.72 -36.47
CA ASN A 596 18.58 -20.24 -36.92
C ASN A 596 17.61 -20.44 -35.75
N ASP A 597 16.32 -20.56 -36.08
CA ASP A 597 15.28 -20.94 -35.13
C ASP A 597 15.65 -22.25 -34.41
N THR A 598 15.24 -22.33 -33.15
CA THR A 598 15.38 -23.54 -32.34
C THR A 598 14.03 -24.20 -32.17
N SER A 599 14.00 -25.44 -31.68
CA SER A 599 12.74 -26.13 -31.34
C SER A 599 11.89 -25.40 -30.30
N CYS A 600 12.49 -24.46 -29.54
CA CYS A 600 11.85 -23.78 -28.43
C CYS A 600 11.66 -22.28 -28.65
N TYR A 601 12.24 -21.70 -29.72
CA TYR A 601 12.16 -20.26 -29.97
C TYR A 601 12.40 -19.93 -31.44
N SER A 602 11.45 -19.20 -32.02
CA SER A 602 11.53 -18.64 -33.36
C SER A 602 11.97 -17.17 -33.30
N TYR A 603 12.94 -16.80 -34.12
CA TYR A 603 13.44 -15.43 -34.27
C TYR A 603 12.68 -14.68 -35.38
N ASP A 604 11.34 -14.79 -35.36
CA ASP A 604 10.40 -14.37 -36.40
C ASP A 604 10.23 -12.84 -36.55
N ILE A 605 10.57 -12.07 -35.51
CA ILE A 605 10.61 -10.61 -35.58
C ILE A 605 11.98 -10.16 -36.12
N PHE A 606 12.01 -9.73 -37.38
CA PHE A 606 13.24 -9.26 -38.05
C PHE A 606 13.58 -7.79 -37.75
N SER A 607 12.56 -6.94 -37.56
CA SER A 607 12.74 -5.54 -37.20
C SER A 607 11.57 -5.01 -36.37
N SER A 608 11.87 -4.12 -35.42
CA SER A 608 10.85 -3.38 -34.66
C SER A 608 10.46 -2.04 -35.28
N PHE A 609 11.06 -1.66 -36.42
CA PHE A 609 10.81 -0.37 -37.08
C PHE A 609 9.33 -0.09 -37.35
N SER A 610 8.59 -1.10 -37.81
CA SER A 610 7.15 -0.97 -38.06
C SER A 610 6.35 -0.66 -36.79
N TYR A 611 6.77 -1.17 -35.64
CA TYR A 611 6.12 -0.90 -34.36
C TYR A 611 6.44 0.51 -33.88
N HIS A 612 7.70 0.96 -33.97
CA HIS A 612 8.09 2.35 -33.71
C HIS A 612 7.28 3.33 -34.57
N LYS A 613 7.13 3.04 -35.86
CA LYS A 613 6.34 3.85 -36.80
C LYS A 613 4.84 3.88 -36.47
N LYS A 614 4.28 2.80 -35.94
CA LYS A 614 2.89 2.80 -35.44
C LYS A 614 2.77 3.60 -34.15
N LEU A 615 3.67 3.41 -33.20
CA LEU A 615 3.69 4.13 -31.92
C LEU A 615 3.89 5.65 -32.10
N SER A 616 4.60 6.08 -33.15
CA SER A 616 4.76 7.51 -33.45
C SER A 616 3.46 8.22 -33.87
N SER A 617 2.38 7.47 -34.13
CA SER A 617 1.04 8.00 -34.34
C SER A 617 0.18 8.07 -33.06
N MET A 618 0.72 7.58 -31.93
CA MET A 618 0.02 7.51 -30.65
C MET A 618 0.54 8.55 -29.66
N ARG A 619 -0.18 8.75 -28.54
CA ARG A 619 0.32 9.54 -27.40
C ARG A 619 1.31 8.70 -26.59
N CYS A 620 2.57 8.72 -26.98
CA CYS A 620 3.63 7.86 -26.44
C CYS A 620 4.97 8.62 -26.36
N GLN A 621 5.75 8.36 -25.33
CA GLN A 621 7.09 8.91 -25.15
C GLN A 621 8.15 7.80 -25.25
N ALA A 622 9.28 8.07 -25.91
CA ALA A 622 10.39 7.14 -26.03
C ALA A 622 11.69 7.76 -25.54
N LEU A 623 12.45 7.02 -24.73
CA LEU A 623 13.85 7.32 -24.43
C LEU A 623 14.73 6.22 -24.99
N ILE A 624 15.60 6.58 -25.93
CA ILE A 624 16.59 5.67 -26.51
C ILE A 624 17.96 6.11 -26.02
N VAL A 625 18.66 5.24 -25.31
CA VAL A 625 19.98 5.52 -24.74
C VAL A 625 20.99 4.59 -25.38
N SER A 626 22.14 5.08 -25.81
CA SER A 626 23.25 4.26 -26.31
C SER A 626 24.57 4.66 -25.66
N GLY A 627 25.45 3.70 -25.46
CA GLY A 627 26.84 3.99 -25.13
C GLY A 627 27.56 4.49 -26.38
N ASP A 628 28.33 5.58 -26.28
CA ASP A 628 29.12 6.04 -27.43
C ASP A 628 30.35 5.15 -27.71
N HIS A 629 30.67 4.23 -26.79
CA HIS A 629 31.69 3.16 -26.92
C HIS A 629 31.06 1.76 -27.16
N ASP A 630 29.74 1.68 -27.42
CA ASP A 630 29.06 0.41 -27.67
C ASP A 630 29.32 -0.10 -29.10
N PHE A 631 30.14 -1.14 -29.21
CA PHE A 631 30.40 -1.83 -30.47
C PHE A 631 29.39 -2.95 -30.80
N ILE A 632 28.61 -3.40 -29.80
CA ILE A 632 27.65 -4.51 -29.97
C ILE A 632 26.46 -4.01 -30.80
N PHE A 633 25.80 -2.92 -30.39
CA PHE A 633 24.78 -2.23 -31.19
C PHE A 633 25.10 -0.74 -31.26
N PRO A 634 25.92 -0.32 -32.24
CA PRO A 634 26.40 1.05 -32.31
C PRO A 634 25.29 2.08 -32.43
N TYR A 635 25.47 3.20 -31.72
CA TYR A 635 24.55 4.33 -31.72
C TYR A 635 24.26 4.88 -33.14
N VAL A 636 25.17 4.68 -34.10
CA VAL A 636 25.01 5.07 -35.50
C VAL A 636 23.88 4.28 -36.20
N GLY A 637 23.72 2.99 -35.87
CA GLY A 637 22.56 2.21 -36.30
C GLY A 637 21.26 2.82 -35.76
N VAL A 638 21.32 3.26 -34.50
CA VAL A 638 20.21 3.94 -33.82
C VAL A 638 19.80 5.25 -34.51
N GLU A 639 20.77 6.10 -34.83
CA GLU A 639 20.55 7.34 -35.58
C GLU A 639 19.89 7.08 -36.95
N LYS A 640 20.32 6.05 -37.67
CA LYS A 640 19.81 5.72 -39.01
C LYS A 640 18.34 5.33 -39.00
N TRP A 641 17.91 4.48 -38.07
CA TRP A 641 16.50 4.09 -38.02
C TRP A 641 15.62 5.20 -37.46
N ILE A 642 16.11 6.00 -36.49
CA ILE A 642 15.39 7.19 -36.00
C ILE A 642 15.17 8.18 -37.15
N ALA A 643 16.21 8.46 -37.95
CA ALA A 643 16.09 9.30 -39.13
C ALA A 643 15.05 8.75 -40.13
N SER A 644 14.98 7.42 -40.27
CA SER A 644 14.02 6.74 -41.15
C SER A 644 12.57 6.85 -40.67
N LEU A 645 12.31 7.21 -39.41
CA LEU A 645 10.95 7.51 -38.93
C LEU A 645 10.42 8.85 -39.47
N ASN A 646 11.30 9.72 -39.96
CA ASN A 646 10.95 11.04 -40.51
C ASN A 646 10.17 11.94 -39.52
N ILE A 647 10.60 11.94 -38.25
CA ILE A 647 10.03 12.77 -37.17
C ILE A 647 10.82 14.08 -37.08
N GLY A 648 10.14 15.20 -36.87
CA GLY A 648 10.76 16.51 -36.74
C GLY A 648 11.68 16.61 -35.51
N VAL A 649 12.83 17.26 -35.67
CA VAL A 649 13.75 17.57 -34.57
C VAL A 649 13.20 18.75 -33.77
N GLU A 650 12.88 18.54 -32.50
CA GLU A 650 12.42 19.59 -31.57
C GLU A 650 13.61 20.23 -30.85
N VAL A 651 14.56 19.42 -30.40
CA VAL A 651 15.80 19.87 -29.76
C VAL A 651 16.96 19.21 -30.49
N ALA A 652 17.75 20.02 -31.19
CA ALA A 652 18.95 19.57 -31.88
C ALA A 652 19.99 19.02 -30.88
N TRP A 653 20.92 18.22 -31.41
CA TRP A 653 22.00 17.58 -30.66
C TRP A 653 22.71 18.52 -29.69
N LYS A 654 22.52 18.30 -28.39
CA LYS A 654 23.09 19.13 -27.32
C LYS A 654 23.71 18.29 -26.21
N PRO A 655 24.77 18.77 -25.54
CA PRO A 655 25.35 18.07 -24.41
C PRO A 655 24.42 18.09 -23.19
N PHE A 656 24.48 17.05 -22.36
CA PHE A 656 24.03 17.09 -20.98
C PHE A 656 25.23 16.96 -20.04
N TYR A 657 25.11 17.53 -18.84
CA TYR A 657 26.23 17.67 -17.92
C TYR A 657 25.99 16.91 -16.62
N VAL A 658 27.06 16.34 -16.07
CA VAL A 658 27.12 15.67 -14.77
C VAL A 658 28.38 16.18 -14.08
N ASP A 659 28.23 16.75 -12.89
CA ASP A 659 29.32 17.39 -12.14
C ASP A 659 30.14 18.42 -12.94
N GLY A 660 29.48 19.18 -13.82
CA GLY A 660 30.14 20.17 -14.67
C GLY A 660 30.97 19.58 -15.83
N GLN A 661 30.90 18.26 -16.05
CA GLN A 661 31.50 17.58 -17.20
C GLN A 661 30.43 17.10 -18.18
N VAL A 662 30.78 16.96 -19.46
CA VAL A 662 29.87 16.42 -20.47
C VAL A 662 29.62 14.93 -20.17
N GLY A 663 28.42 14.60 -19.70
CA GLY A 663 27.99 13.22 -19.46
C GLY A 663 27.56 12.51 -20.75
N GLY A 664 27.25 13.28 -21.79
CA GLY A 664 26.83 12.77 -23.09
C GLY A 664 26.05 13.81 -23.87
N TYR A 665 25.25 13.36 -24.82
CA TYR A 665 24.49 14.22 -25.71
C TYR A 665 23.05 13.70 -25.89
N VAL A 666 22.12 14.62 -26.14
CA VAL A 666 20.70 14.32 -26.36
C VAL A 666 20.18 15.04 -27.61
N THR A 667 19.30 14.38 -28.36
CA THR A 667 18.44 14.98 -29.38
C THR A 667 16.99 14.62 -29.07
N LYS A 668 16.09 15.59 -29.14
CA LYS A 668 14.65 15.37 -28.95
C LYS A 668 13.95 15.52 -30.29
N TYR A 669 13.18 14.52 -30.65
CA TYR A 669 12.31 14.49 -31.81
C TYR A 669 10.86 14.54 -31.31
N ALA A 670 10.01 15.29 -32.00
CA ALA A 670 8.59 15.36 -31.64
C ALA A 670 7.72 15.52 -32.89
N GLN A 671 6.54 14.89 -32.84
CA GLN A 671 5.50 15.05 -33.84
C GLN A 671 4.15 14.74 -33.19
N ASN A 672 3.17 15.64 -33.36
CA ASN A 672 1.85 15.52 -32.74
C ASN A 672 1.98 15.29 -31.21
N ASN A 673 1.42 14.17 -30.71
CA ASN A 673 1.46 13.79 -29.29
C ASN A 673 2.55 12.75 -28.97
N TYR A 674 3.51 12.54 -29.88
CA TYR A 674 4.63 11.63 -29.72
C TYR A 674 5.94 12.39 -29.51
N SER A 675 6.77 11.91 -28.58
CA SER A 675 8.14 12.40 -28.40
C SER A 675 9.15 11.25 -28.31
N LEU A 676 10.32 11.43 -28.91
CA LEU A 676 11.45 10.52 -28.81
C LEU A 676 12.68 11.32 -28.40
N THR A 677 13.28 10.96 -27.28
CA THR A 677 14.59 11.46 -26.85
C THR A 677 15.62 10.40 -27.16
N PHE A 678 16.59 10.72 -28.02
CA PHE A 678 17.77 9.90 -28.25
C PHE A 678 18.96 10.48 -27.48
N ALA A 679 19.68 9.64 -26.77
CA ALA A 679 20.80 10.03 -25.93
C ALA A 679 22.00 9.11 -26.14
N THR A 680 23.20 9.69 -26.23
CA THR A 680 24.46 8.94 -26.12
C THR A 680 25.14 9.29 -24.81
N VAL A 681 25.64 8.30 -24.07
CA VAL A 681 26.39 8.51 -22.82
C VAL A 681 27.89 8.37 -23.08
N LYS A 682 28.66 9.40 -22.72
CA LYS A 682 30.09 9.51 -23.01
C LYS A 682 30.89 8.49 -22.20
N GLY A 683 31.72 7.69 -22.88
CA GLY A 683 32.57 6.67 -22.26
C GLY A 683 31.83 5.41 -21.80
N ALA A 684 30.59 5.19 -22.27
CA ALA A 684 29.81 4.01 -21.94
C ALA A 684 29.86 2.97 -23.07
N GLY A 685 30.06 1.69 -22.73
CA GLY A 685 29.89 0.55 -23.63
C GLY A 685 28.45 0.04 -23.67
N HIS A 686 28.25 -1.22 -24.09
CA HIS A 686 26.92 -1.82 -24.30
C HIS A 686 25.97 -1.71 -23.10
N LEU A 687 26.47 -2.00 -21.91
CA LEU A 687 25.74 -1.90 -20.65
C LEU A 687 25.85 -0.48 -20.08
N VAL A 688 25.15 0.51 -20.65
CA VAL A 688 25.33 1.93 -20.29
C VAL A 688 25.25 2.21 -18.78
N PRO A 689 24.25 1.69 -18.03
CA PRO A 689 24.17 1.93 -16.59
C PRO A 689 25.29 1.24 -15.80
N HIS A 690 25.93 0.21 -16.35
CA HIS A 690 27.08 -0.45 -15.73
C HIS A 690 28.36 0.38 -15.91
N TYR A 691 28.63 0.86 -17.13
CA TYR A 691 29.84 1.64 -17.41
C TYR A 691 29.77 3.06 -16.84
N LYS A 692 28.59 3.69 -16.89
CA LYS A 692 28.35 5.09 -16.54
C LYS A 692 27.08 5.25 -15.69
N PRO A 693 27.05 4.66 -14.48
CA PRO A 693 25.85 4.63 -13.63
C PRO A 693 25.34 6.02 -13.27
N LYS A 694 26.25 6.96 -12.98
CA LYS A 694 25.89 8.33 -12.56
C LYS A 694 25.26 9.12 -13.72
N GLU A 695 25.89 9.06 -14.88
CA GLU A 695 25.41 9.74 -16.09
C GLU A 695 24.11 9.12 -16.60
N SER A 696 23.99 7.79 -16.53
CA SER A 696 22.74 7.08 -16.82
C SER A 696 21.61 7.49 -15.87
N LEU A 697 21.91 7.66 -14.57
CA LEU A 697 20.94 8.08 -13.57
C LEU A 697 20.45 9.51 -13.83
N VAL A 698 21.36 10.47 -14.02
CA VAL A 698 21.01 11.88 -14.31
C VAL A 698 20.17 11.99 -15.57
N LEU A 699 20.55 11.26 -16.63
CA LEU A 699 19.80 11.23 -17.89
C LEU A 699 18.38 10.69 -17.68
N THR A 700 18.24 9.55 -16.98
CA THR A 700 16.96 8.89 -16.77
C THR A 700 16.04 9.71 -15.85
N GLN A 701 16.59 10.24 -14.76
CA GLN A 701 15.88 11.16 -13.87
C GLN A 701 15.41 12.41 -14.62
N GLY A 702 16.30 13.03 -15.39
CA GLY A 702 16.00 14.22 -16.18
C GLY A 702 14.89 14.00 -17.21
N TRP A 703 14.86 12.83 -17.84
CA TRP A 703 13.81 12.47 -18.79
C TRP A 703 12.45 12.32 -18.10
N PHE A 704 12.40 11.58 -16.99
CA PHE A 704 11.18 11.45 -16.18
C PHE A 704 10.71 12.77 -15.57
N SER A 705 11.63 13.72 -15.30
CA SER A 705 11.31 15.00 -14.66
C SER A 705 10.92 16.11 -15.64
N SER A 706 11.05 15.92 -16.95
CA SER A 706 10.93 17.04 -17.90
C SER A 706 9.51 17.67 -17.89
N GLN A 707 9.20 18.92 -17.50
CA GLN A 707 9.92 20.18 -17.25
C GLN A 707 11.16 20.43 -18.12
N THR A 708 10.97 21.28 -19.12
CA THR A 708 11.97 21.90 -19.98
C THR A 708 13.31 22.13 -19.27
N TYR A 709 14.40 21.60 -19.83
CA TYR A 709 15.76 21.98 -19.48
C TYR A 709 15.93 23.49 -19.70
N SER A 710 15.77 24.28 -18.64
CA SER A 710 16.21 25.68 -18.64
C SER A 710 17.73 25.67 -18.69
N SER A 711 18.27 26.07 -19.83
CA SER A 711 19.60 26.63 -19.89
C SER A 711 19.56 27.95 -19.14
N ASP A 712 19.99 27.97 -17.88
CA ASP A 712 20.53 29.18 -17.27
C ASP A 712 21.46 28.79 -16.12
N HIS A 713 22.73 29.12 -16.31
CA HIS A 713 23.72 29.19 -15.26
C HIS A 713 23.61 30.57 -14.61
N THR A 714 23.22 30.57 -13.33
CA THR A 714 23.75 31.49 -12.32
C THR A 714 23.91 30.74 -11.02
#